data_AF-A0A378LBB4-F1
#
_entry.id   AF-A0A378LBB4-F1
#
_cell.length_a   1.000
_cell.length_b   1.000
_cell.length_c   1.000
_cell.angle_alpha   90.00
_cell.angle_beta   90.00
_cell.angle_gamma   90.00
#
_symmetry.space_group_name_H-M   'P 1'
#
loop_
_entity.id
_entity.type
_entity.pdbx_description
1 polymer ?
#
loop_
_entity_poly.entity_id
_entity_poly.type
_entity_poly.pdbx_seq_one_letter_code
_entity_poly.pdbx_strand_id
1 'polypeptide(L)'
;MLVQRILDFIKTLEKEGTPIPCDKMLSECLSERFSKKPSSAELTADDIHFLLSCYKSRWESIVDKEDDYTRNPSPSNLLWINLASELTPITGINYLKILIPTLVNEKDLNDFSSLNETVNLFNFYLGHGGKTLYRKWSFCKHLENWKFTLSTYRADKKLSVVTIDELARLKLCKETAREVSVDDEYFKNFWDLMRKKVFVNLRAQGRMPIALLPHLLELIERYYYLRSKNSDFSIFKNDIRNFFNRLYGYELADVNFLYGTKIEYKKDEQYLLDLFINLHTANDYSEIDYEIQTLGKCLFEINPDLKAKSKELAPVYQRVSVKIEPSEPQFVQTDAFVNCCKLLVSLLTTQFEFSFFFTRQTPSLWDKKNAVFPEAYGIFVILLPLIAANKPKALEAAYADIIKDIVIPARKDNSWCTWLTRFKSTNRWLELAQNCKLDELGVYWFEPELLFNALLLFNTNNQSIKTHINHFLDDIIQTYAQNQNDLMKQFRVNILFTEFLDELSESQRTNLLRLIKLCDPQIAKAKFLLNCTKHINAHVAKLSQRTEASSVHFFPQVSKLEVTRLFNLTEEIKDVETMMFEYKTQLSKFNILPVIGERISNYLLKISQPILSVAQKENAKDCEAPILDYIGQYN
;
A
#
# COMPACT_ATOMS: atom_id res chain seq x y z
N MET A 1 -4.78 -10.70 -52.54
CA MET A 1 -6.19 -10.22 -52.46
C MET A 1 -6.36 -9.10 -53.47
N LEU A 2 -7.52 -9.06 -54.14
CA LEU A 2 -7.86 -8.04 -55.12
C LEU A 2 -8.42 -6.78 -54.46
N VAL A 3 -8.19 -5.62 -55.09
CA VAL A 3 -8.78 -4.34 -54.68
C VAL A 3 -10.31 -4.41 -54.60
N GLN A 4 -10.96 -5.21 -55.46
CA GLN A 4 -12.42 -5.43 -55.42
C GLN A 4 -12.92 -5.80 -54.02
N ARG A 5 -12.17 -6.61 -53.27
CA ARG A 5 -12.60 -7.06 -51.94
C ARG A 5 -12.66 -5.91 -50.92
N ILE A 6 -11.73 -4.96 -51.03
CA ILE A 6 -11.73 -3.73 -50.22
C ILE A 6 -12.93 -2.85 -50.62
N LEU A 7 -13.20 -2.70 -51.91
CA LEU A 7 -14.35 -1.93 -52.40
C LEU A 7 -15.68 -2.52 -51.92
N ASP A 8 -15.80 -3.84 -51.86
CA ASP A 8 -16.97 -4.52 -51.31
C ASP A 8 -17.11 -4.27 -49.80
N PHE A 9 -16.00 -4.35 -49.06
CA PHE A 9 -15.98 -4.05 -47.62
C PHE A 9 -16.44 -2.63 -47.31
N ILE A 10 -15.94 -1.62 -48.04
CA ILE A 10 -16.36 -0.21 -47.91
C ILE A 10 -17.87 -0.09 -48.13
N LYS A 11 -18.39 -0.65 -49.23
CA LYS A 11 -19.83 -0.62 -49.53
C LYS A 11 -20.68 -1.26 -48.44
N THR A 12 -20.19 -2.32 -47.80
CA THR A 12 -20.90 -2.98 -46.71
C THR A 12 -20.88 -2.11 -45.44
N LEU A 13 -19.74 -1.50 -45.10
CA LEU A 13 -19.66 -0.57 -43.97
C LEU A 13 -20.58 0.64 -44.14
N GLU A 14 -20.68 1.19 -45.35
CA GLU A 14 -21.55 2.35 -45.66
C GLU A 14 -23.05 2.02 -45.62
N LYS A 15 -23.41 0.74 -45.79
CA LYS A 15 -24.81 0.27 -45.78
C LYS A 15 -25.34 -0.04 -44.38
N GLU A 16 -24.48 -0.30 -43.39
CA GLU A 16 -24.93 -0.51 -42.02
C GLU A 16 -25.37 0.82 -41.39
N GLY A 17 -26.66 0.95 -41.07
CA GLY A 17 -27.35 2.23 -40.81
C GLY A 17 -26.87 3.06 -39.60
N THR A 18 -25.94 2.58 -38.78
CA THR A 18 -25.25 3.39 -37.76
C THR A 18 -23.79 2.91 -37.64
N PRO A 19 -22.89 3.34 -38.53
CA PRO A 19 -21.49 2.98 -38.42
C PRO A 19 -20.91 3.59 -37.14
N ILE A 20 -20.07 2.81 -36.44
CA ILE A 20 -19.26 3.31 -35.35
C ILE A 20 -18.54 4.59 -35.83
N PRO A 21 -18.50 5.70 -35.08
CA PRO A 21 -18.02 6.98 -35.60
C PRO A 21 -16.64 6.93 -36.26
N CYS A 22 -15.71 6.12 -35.73
CA CYS A 22 -14.41 5.90 -36.36
C CYS A 22 -14.48 5.14 -37.68
N ASP A 23 -15.43 4.22 -37.83
CA ASP A 23 -15.58 3.40 -39.05
C ASP A 23 -16.04 4.27 -40.23
N LYS A 24 -16.82 5.33 -39.99
CA LYS A 24 -17.17 6.31 -41.02
C LYS A 24 -15.92 7.02 -41.57
N MET A 25 -15.10 7.58 -40.68
CA MET A 25 -13.85 8.25 -41.07
C MET A 25 -12.89 7.28 -41.79
N LEU A 26 -12.78 6.05 -41.30
CA LEU A 26 -11.93 5.03 -41.93
C LEU A 26 -12.49 4.60 -43.29
N SER A 27 -13.80 4.50 -43.46
CA SER A 27 -14.44 4.22 -44.75
C SER A 27 -14.13 5.30 -45.78
N GLU A 28 -14.18 6.58 -45.39
CA GLU A 28 -13.80 7.70 -46.25
C GLU A 28 -12.32 7.61 -46.68
N CYS A 29 -11.41 7.31 -45.73
CA CYS A 29 -9.99 7.13 -46.01
C CYS A 29 -9.71 5.95 -46.95
N LEU A 30 -10.42 4.83 -46.75
CA LEU A 30 -10.33 3.65 -47.60
C LEU A 30 -10.86 3.96 -49.01
N SER A 31 -12.00 4.63 -49.11
CA SER A 31 -12.60 5.07 -50.37
C SER A 31 -11.67 5.99 -51.15
N GLU A 32 -11.04 6.98 -50.51
CA GLU A 32 -10.10 7.89 -51.17
C GLU A 32 -8.92 7.14 -51.80
N ARG A 33 -8.39 6.12 -51.10
CA ARG A 33 -7.24 5.35 -51.58
C ARG A 33 -7.59 4.32 -52.66
N PHE A 34 -8.69 3.60 -52.51
CA PHE A 34 -9.00 2.42 -53.33
C PHE A 34 -9.99 2.67 -54.47
N SER A 35 -10.84 3.71 -54.40
CA SER A 35 -11.89 3.97 -55.42
C SER A 35 -11.36 4.20 -56.84
N LYS A 36 -10.15 4.76 -56.96
CA LYS A 36 -9.51 5.06 -58.26
C LYS A 36 -8.66 3.89 -58.79
N LYS A 37 -8.51 2.81 -58.02
CA LYS A 37 -7.71 1.65 -58.41
C LYS A 37 -8.56 0.65 -59.20
N PRO A 38 -7.98 -0.08 -60.18
CA PRO A 38 -8.69 -1.13 -60.90
C PRO A 38 -9.13 -2.23 -59.93
N SER A 39 -10.38 -2.68 -60.02
CA SER A 39 -10.93 -3.73 -59.16
C SER A 39 -10.17 -5.06 -59.24
N SER A 40 -9.63 -5.36 -60.43
CA SER A 40 -8.83 -6.55 -60.71
C SER A 40 -7.35 -6.44 -60.28
N ALA A 41 -6.91 -5.30 -59.76
CA ALA A 41 -5.53 -5.15 -59.30
C ALA A 41 -5.30 -5.89 -57.97
N GLU A 42 -4.11 -6.46 -57.80
CA GLU A 42 -3.66 -7.00 -56.52
C GLU A 42 -3.23 -5.87 -55.57
N LEU A 43 -3.32 -6.12 -54.26
CA LEU A 43 -2.82 -5.19 -53.25
C LEU A 43 -1.28 -5.10 -53.29
N THR A 44 -0.77 -3.88 -53.30
CA THR A 44 0.66 -3.60 -53.17
C THR A 44 1.11 -3.64 -51.71
N ALA A 45 2.42 -3.69 -51.46
CA ALA A 45 2.97 -3.58 -50.10
C ALA A 45 2.56 -2.27 -49.40
N ASP A 46 2.51 -1.16 -50.14
CA ASP A 46 2.06 0.14 -49.63
C ASP A 46 0.57 0.11 -49.24
N ASP A 47 -0.25 -0.62 -49.99
CA ASP A 47 -1.67 -0.80 -49.66
C ASP A 47 -1.86 -1.62 -48.39
N ILE A 48 -1.06 -2.68 -48.24
CA ILE A 48 -1.04 -3.50 -47.03
C ILE A 48 -0.65 -2.64 -45.82
N HIS A 49 0.43 -1.86 -45.91
CA HIS A 49 0.86 -0.98 -44.83
C HIS A 49 -0.21 0.05 -44.45
N PHE A 50 -0.92 0.60 -45.44
CA PHE A 50 -2.04 1.50 -45.20
C PHE A 50 -3.20 0.81 -44.47
N LEU A 51 -3.60 -0.39 -44.92
CA LEU A 51 -4.65 -1.16 -44.26
C LEU A 51 -4.29 -1.47 -42.79
N LEU A 52 -3.06 -1.89 -42.52
CA LEU A 52 -2.57 -2.11 -41.15
C LEU A 52 -2.62 -0.84 -40.30
N SER A 53 -2.34 0.32 -40.92
CA SER A 53 -2.47 1.62 -40.24
C SER A 53 -3.93 1.97 -39.91
N CYS A 54 -4.88 1.63 -40.80
CA CYS A 54 -6.31 1.77 -40.54
C CYS A 54 -6.76 0.88 -39.36
N TYR A 55 -6.32 -0.38 -39.33
CA TYR A 55 -6.62 -1.28 -38.20
C TYR A 55 -6.09 -0.72 -36.87
N LYS A 56 -4.85 -0.20 -36.87
CA LYS A 56 -4.27 0.44 -35.69
C LYS A 56 -5.11 1.63 -35.22
N SER A 57 -5.46 2.54 -36.14
CA SER A 57 -6.29 3.71 -35.83
C SER A 57 -7.67 3.32 -35.29
N ARG A 58 -8.27 2.26 -35.84
CA ARG A 58 -9.52 1.72 -35.34
C ARG A 58 -9.36 1.20 -33.92
N TRP A 59 -8.36 0.34 -33.67
CA TRP A 59 -8.12 -0.26 -32.37
C TRP A 59 -7.95 0.80 -31.27
N GLU A 60 -7.16 1.85 -31.51
CA GLU A 60 -6.98 2.99 -30.61
C GLU A 60 -8.31 3.72 -30.32
N SER A 61 -9.26 3.68 -31.25
CA SER A 61 -10.57 4.32 -31.11
C SER A 61 -11.57 3.46 -30.33
N ILE A 62 -11.46 2.13 -30.38
CA ILE A 62 -12.47 1.20 -29.82
C ILE A 62 -12.03 0.44 -28.57
N VAL A 63 -10.73 0.34 -28.28
CA VAL A 63 -10.21 -0.41 -27.13
C VAL A 63 -10.84 0.06 -25.83
N ASP A 64 -11.27 -0.90 -25.01
CA ASP A 64 -11.96 -0.67 -23.74
C ASP A 64 -13.27 0.15 -23.80
N LYS A 65 -13.84 0.34 -25.00
CA LYS A 65 -15.15 0.97 -25.23
C LYS A 65 -16.20 -0.05 -25.65
N GLU A 66 -17.39 0.45 -26.00
CA GLU A 66 -18.54 -0.39 -26.38
C GLU A 66 -18.33 -1.24 -27.63
N ASP A 67 -17.44 -0.81 -28.52
CA ASP A 67 -17.16 -1.45 -29.81
C ASP A 67 -15.87 -2.30 -29.79
N ASP A 68 -15.30 -2.54 -28.61
CA ASP A 68 -14.12 -3.40 -28.44
C ASP A 68 -14.38 -4.82 -28.98
N TYR A 69 -13.46 -5.33 -29.80
CA TYR A 69 -13.55 -6.65 -30.42
C TYR A 69 -13.74 -7.81 -29.42
N THR A 70 -13.20 -7.68 -28.21
CA THR A 70 -13.30 -8.70 -27.15
C THR A 70 -14.56 -8.57 -26.31
N ARG A 71 -15.33 -7.48 -26.47
CA ARG A 71 -16.53 -7.19 -25.66
C ARG A 71 -17.82 -7.27 -26.45
N ASN A 72 -17.80 -6.91 -27.73
CA ASN A 72 -19.01 -6.74 -28.53
C ASN A 72 -18.89 -7.40 -29.92
N PRO A 73 -19.63 -8.49 -30.19
CA PRO A 73 -19.66 -9.12 -31.51
C PRO A 73 -20.62 -8.40 -32.48
N SER A 74 -20.49 -7.08 -32.61
CA SER A 74 -21.34 -6.29 -33.51
C SER A 74 -21.13 -6.69 -34.99
N PRO A 75 -22.14 -6.50 -35.86
CA PRO A 75 -22.00 -6.72 -37.30
C PRO A 75 -20.78 -5.99 -37.91
N SER A 76 -20.57 -4.73 -37.52
CA SER A 76 -19.41 -3.95 -37.97
C SER A 76 -18.09 -4.57 -37.51
N ASN A 77 -17.98 -5.06 -36.27
CA ASN A 77 -16.80 -5.78 -35.81
C ASN A 77 -16.55 -7.06 -36.61
N LEU A 78 -17.59 -7.82 -36.95
CA LEU A 78 -17.47 -9.02 -37.78
C LEU A 78 -16.92 -8.72 -39.17
N LEU A 79 -17.31 -7.60 -39.79
CA LEU A 79 -16.78 -7.17 -41.08
C LEU A 79 -15.26 -6.93 -41.01
N TRP A 80 -14.80 -6.21 -39.99
CA TRP A 80 -13.37 -5.95 -39.77
C TRP A 80 -12.58 -7.23 -39.46
N ILE A 81 -13.15 -8.15 -38.68
CA ILE A 81 -12.54 -9.45 -38.34
C ILE A 81 -12.37 -10.32 -39.60
N ASN A 82 -13.41 -10.39 -40.44
CA ASN A 82 -13.38 -11.15 -41.69
C ASN A 82 -12.30 -10.62 -42.63
N LEU A 83 -12.23 -9.30 -42.82
CA LEU A 83 -11.21 -8.69 -43.65
C LEU A 83 -9.78 -8.95 -43.11
N ALA A 84 -9.58 -8.92 -41.79
CA ALA A 84 -8.27 -9.21 -41.19
C ALA A 84 -7.85 -10.67 -41.41
N SER A 85 -8.81 -11.59 -41.37
CA SER A 85 -8.58 -13.01 -41.64
C SER A 85 -8.17 -13.23 -43.10
N GLU A 86 -8.78 -12.52 -44.05
CA GLU A 86 -8.42 -12.55 -45.48
C GLU A 86 -7.03 -11.93 -45.75
N LEU A 87 -6.58 -10.98 -44.92
CA LEU A 87 -5.25 -10.36 -45.01
C LEU A 87 -4.12 -11.24 -44.45
N THR A 88 -4.43 -12.18 -43.55
CA THR A 88 -3.44 -13.06 -42.91
C THR A 88 -2.52 -13.80 -43.89
N PRO A 89 -3.04 -14.54 -44.92
CA PRO A 89 -2.18 -15.28 -45.84
C PRO A 89 -1.26 -14.38 -46.69
N ILE A 90 -1.60 -13.10 -46.85
CA ILE A 90 -0.87 -12.16 -47.70
C ILE A 90 0.22 -11.44 -46.90
N THR A 91 -0.09 -11.11 -45.66
CA THR A 91 0.83 -10.37 -44.77
C THR A 91 1.78 -11.28 -44.01
N GLY A 92 1.43 -12.56 -43.84
CA GLY A 92 2.10 -13.45 -42.89
C GLY A 92 1.87 -13.06 -41.43
N ILE A 93 1.02 -12.05 -41.16
CA ILE A 93 0.69 -11.57 -39.83
C ILE A 93 -0.62 -12.23 -39.40
N ASN A 94 -0.64 -12.81 -38.20
CA ASN A 94 -1.85 -13.38 -37.62
C ASN A 94 -2.97 -12.33 -37.50
N TYR A 95 -4.20 -12.65 -37.91
CA TYR A 95 -5.35 -11.74 -37.85
C TYR A 95 -5.58 -11.10 -36.47
N LEU A 96 -5.26 -11.78 -35.36
CA LEU A 96 -5.34 -11.21 -34.01
C LEU A 96 -4.35 -10.03 -33.84
N LYS A 97 -3.15 -10.13 -34.41
CA LYS A 97 -2.14 -9.05 -34.41
C LYS A 97 -2.47 -7.96 -35.42
N ILE A 98 -3.26 -8.25 -36.46
CA ILE A 98 -3.82 -7.23 -37.36
C ILE A 98 -4.89 -6.42 -36.62
N LEU A 99 -5.84 -7.10 -35.95
CA LEU A 99 -6.95 -6.47 -35.23
C LEU A 99 -6.51 -5.76 -33.94
N ILE A 100 -5.54 -6.33 -33.23
CA ILE A 100 -4.99 -5.83 -31.97
C ILE A 100 -3.47 -5.68 -32.13
N PRO A 101 -2.99 -4.58 -32.75
CA PRO A 101 -1.56 -4.39 -33.02
C PRO A 101 -0.69 -4.28 -31.76
N THR A 102 -1.30 -4.07 -30.60
CA THR A 102 -0.60 -4.00 -29.29
C THR A 102 -0.30 -5.38 -28.71
N LEU A 103 -0.75 -6.46 -29.34
CA LEU A 103 -0.63 -7.83 -28.83
C LEU A 103 0.82 -8.34 -28.85
N VAL A 104 1.30 -8.85 -27.72
CA VAL A 104 2.68 -9.39 -27.60
C VAL A 104 2.76 -10.91 -27.56
N ASN A 105 1.71 -11.61 -27.12
CA ASN A 105 1.71 -13.07 -27.00
C ASN A 105 0.99 -13.77 -28.16
N GLU A 106 1.46 -14.96 -28.51
CA GLU A 106 0.82 -15.85 -29.50
C GLU A 106 0.15 -17.06 -28.86
N LYS A 107 0.51 -17.35 -27.61
CA LYS A 107 -0.02 -18.43 -26.79
C LYS A 107 -0.71 -17.86 -25.56
N ASP A 108 -1.76 -18.52 -25.11
CA ASP A 108 -2.39 -18.19 -23.83
C ASP A 108 -1.43 -18.53 -22.69
N LEU A 109 -1.28 -17.64 -21.70
CA LEU A 109 -0.35 -17.86 -20.60
C LEU A 109 -0.89 -18.81 -19.52
N ASN A 110 -2.20 -19.09 -19.53
CA ASN A 110 -2.84 -19.98 -18.54
C ASN A 110 -2.74 -21.47 -18.92
N ASP A 111 -2.77 -21.81 -20.21
CA ASP A 111 -2.71 -23.20 -20.68
C ASP A 111 -1.65 -23.46 -21.78
N PHE A 112 -0.93 -22.42 -22.22
CA PHE A 112 0.09 -22.48 -23.26
C PHE A 112 -0.40 -22.94 -24.64
N SER A 113 -1.72 -22.99 -24.87
CA SER A 113 -2.34 -23.28 -26.17
C SER A 113 -2.19 -22.10 -27.13
N SER A 114 -2.28 -22.37 -28.42
CA SER A 114 -2.15 -21.35 -29.45
C SER A 114 -3.42 -20.50 -29.54
N LEU A 115 -3.29 -19.17 -29.53
CA LEU A 115 -4.45 -18.27 -29.53
C LEU A 115 -5.26 -18.36 -30.83
N ASN A 116 -4.63 -18.74 -31.94
CA ASN A 116 -5.28 -18.85 -33.26
C ASN A 116 -6.35 -19.96 -33.37
N GLU A 117 -6.45 -20.86 -32.39
CA GLU A 117 -7.47 -21.91 -32.37
C GLU A 117 -8.88 -21.37 -32.08
N THR A 118 -9.00 -20.15 -31.51
CA THR A 118 -10.29 -19.57 -31.13
C THR A 118 -10.73 -18.51 -32.14
N VAL A 119 -11.81 -18.81 -32.85
CA VAL A 119 -12.35 -17.95 -33.92
C VAL A 119 -13.00 -16.68 -33.38
N ASN A 120 -13.78 -16.79 -32.31
CA ASN A 120 -14.63 -15.71 -31.82
C ASN A 120 -13.89 -14.81 -30.82
N LEU A 121 -13.72 -13.52 -31.15
CA LEU A 121 -12.92 -12.61 -30.31
C LEU A 121 -13.53 -12.33 -28.93
N PHE A 122 -14.85 -12.41 -28.80
CA PHE A 122 -15.54 -12.26 -27.50
C PHE A 122 -15.22 -13.40 -26.52
N ASN A 123 -14.58 -14.49 -26.95
CA ASN A 123 -14.07 -15.53 -26.05
C ASN A 123 -12.72 -15.15 -25.43
N PHE A 124 -12.14 -14.02 -25.82
CA PHE A 124 -10.93 -13.49 -25.20
C PHE A 124 -11.24 -12.33 -24.26
N TYR A 125 -10.22 -11.95 -23.51
CA TYR A 125 -10.12 -10.67 -22.82
C TYR A 125 -8.67 -10.20 -22.84
N LEU A 126 -8.47 -8.89 -22.76
CA LEU A 126 -7.13 -8.32 -22.64
C LEU A 126 -6.68 -8.29 -21.18
N GLY A 127 -5.46 -8.74 -20.99
CA GLY A 127 -4.76 -8.75 -19.72
C GLY A 127 -4.30 -7.37 -19.27
N HIS A 128 -3.69 -7.34 -18.08
CA HIS A 128 -3.15 -6.12 -17.49
C HIS A 128 -2.28 -5.33 -18.48
N GLY A 129 -2.60 -4.05 -18.66
CA GLY A 129 -1.90 -3.15 -19.58
C GLY A 129 -2.26 -3.29 -21.05
N GLY A 130 -3.22 -4.15 -21.43
CA GLY A 130 -3.81 -4.19 -22.78
C GLY A 130 -2.94 -4.80 -23.87
N LYS A 131 -1.91 -5.56 -23.49
CA LYS A 131 -0.91 -6.14 -24.43
C LYS A 131 -0.95 -7.67 -24.53
N THR A 132 -1.52 -8.34 -23.54
CA THR A 132 -1.59 -9.80 -23.50
C THR A 132 -3.03 -10.22 -23.71
N LEU A 133 -3.28 -11.21 -24.57
CA LEU A 133 -4.61 -11.77 -24.79
C LEU A 133 -4.76 -13.10 -24.06
N TYR A 134 -5.89 -13.28 -23.39
CA TYR A 134 -6.24 -14.48 -22.65
C TYR A 134 -7.59 -15.01 -23.12
N ARG A 135 -7.73 -16.33 -23.22
CA ARG A 135 -8.96 -17.05 -23.53
C ARG A 135 -9.73 -17.28 -22.24
N LYS A 136 -11.02 -16.94 -22.24
CA LYS A 136 -11.92 -17.11 -21.08
C LYS A 136 -11.99 -18.56 -20.62
N TRP A 137 -12.01 -19.51 -21.55
CA TRP A 137 -12.03 -20.94 -21.23
C TRP A 137 -10.74 -21.42 -20.56
N SER A 138 -9.58 -21.03 -21.08
CA SER A 138 -8.28 -21.35 -20.49
C SER A 138 -8.15 -20.74 -19.09
N PHE A 139 -8.71 -19.55 -18.90
CA PHE A 139 -8.82 -18.92 -17.59
C PHE A 139 -9.75 -19.68 -16.64
N CYS A 140 -10.92 -20.18 -17.07
CA CYS A 140 -11.77 -21.05 -16.24
C CYS A 140 -11.01 -22.29 -15.75
N LYS A 141 -10.37 -23.02 -16.67
CA LYS A 141 -9.58 -24.22 -16.33
C LYS A 141 -8.44 -23.90 -15.37
N HIS A 142 -7.79 -22.76 -15.55
CA HIS A 142 -6.79 -22.29 -14.60
C HIS A 142 -7.41 -22.09 -13.21
N LEU A 143 -8.53 -21.38 -13.11
CA LEU A 143 -9.21 -21.18 -11.83
C LEU A 143 -9.59 -22.51 -11.16
N GLU A 144 -10.12 -23.48 -11.90
CA GLU A 144 -10.43 -24.83 -11.40
C GLU A 144 -9.19 -25.50 -10.80
N ASN A 145 -8.07 -25.52 -11.55
CA ASN A 145 -6.80 -26.10 -11.11
C ASN A 145 -6.25 -25.43 -9.83
N TRP A 146 -6.57 -24.15 -9.62
CA TRP A 146 -6.15 -23.35 -8.47
C TRP A 146 -7.24 -23.19 -7.41
N LYS A 147 -8.21 -24.12 -7.33
CA LYS A 147 -9.29 -24.14 -6.34
C LYS A 147 -10.09 -22.83 -6.30
N PHE A 148 -10.34 -22.27 -7.48
CA PHE A 148 -10.99 -20.99 -7.72
C PHE A 148 -10.31 -19.78 -7.08
N THR A 149 -8.99 -19.85 -6.84
CA THR A 149 -8.20 -18.68 -6.49
C THR A 149 -8.13 -17.74 -7.68
N LEU A 150 -8.72 -16.55 -7.57
CA LEU A 150 -8.75 -15.55 -8.63
C LEU A 150 -7.34 -15.06 -8.96
N SER A 151 -6.74 -15.66 -9.98
CA SER A 151 -5.33 -15.50 -10.31
C SER A 151 -5.07 -15.83 -11.78
N THR A 152 -3.95 -15.36 -12.32
CA THR A 152 -3.54 -15.69 -13.69
C THR A 152 -2.02 -15.62 -13.84
N TYR A 153 -1.48 -16.31 -14.83
CA TYR A 153 -0.06 -16.22 -15.17
C TYR A 153 0.27 -14.94 -15.93
N ARG A 154 1.38 -14.29 -15.56
CA ARG A 154 1.97 -13.19 -16.31
C ARG A 154 3.13 -13.68 -17.19
N ALA A 155 3.69 -12.78 -17.99
CA ALA A 155 4.78 -13.10 -18.92
C ALA A 155 6.03 -13.66 -18.22
N ASP A 156 6.24 -13.32 -16.94
CA ASP A 156 7.30 -13.85 -16.09
C ASP A 156 6.99 -15.25 -15.51
N LYS A 157 5.88 -15.86 -15.93
CA LYS A 157 5.36 -17.15 -15.48
C LYS A 157 5.02 -17.20 -13.99
N LYS A 158 4.90 -16.05 -13.32
CA LYS A 158 4.44 -16.00 -11.93
C LYS A 158 2.92 -15.87 -11.89
N LEU A 159 2.35 -16.52 -10.88
CA LEU A 159 0.95 -16.35 -10.53
C LEU A 159 0.77 -14.93 -9.98
N SER A 160 -0.21 -14.21 -10.51
CA SER A 160 -0.50 -12.83 -10.10
C SER A 160 -2.01 -12.63 -9.92
N VAL A 161 -2.34 -11.56 -9.21
CA VAL A 161 -3.71 -11.07 -9.03
C VAL A 161 -4.32 -10.75 -10.39
N VAL A 162 -5.58 -11.13 -10.61
CA VAL A 162 -6.39 -10.64 -11.74
C VAL A 162 -6.81 -9.21 -11.45
N THR A 163 -6.38 -8.27 -12.29
CA THR A 163 -6.51 -6.85 -12.02
C THR A 163 -7.94 -6.35 -12.27
N ILE A 164 -8.26 -5.17 -11.74
CA ILE A 164 -9.61 -4.58 -11.85
C ILE A 164 -9.94 -4.23 -13.31
N ASP A 165 -8.96 -3.83 -14.13
CA ASP A 165 -9.15 -3.61 -15.56
C ASP A 165 -9.49 -4.92 -16.31
N GLU A 166 -8.85 -6.03 -15.93
CA GLU A 166 -9.18 -7.36 -16.46
C GLU A 166 -10.60 -7.78 -16.06
N LEU A 167 -10.95 -7.61 -14.78
CA LEU A 167 -12.30 -7.92 -14.28
C LEU A 167 -13.37 -7.03 -14.92
N ALA A 168 -13.08 -5.75 -15.15
CA ALA A 168 -13.97 -4.84 -15.84
C ALA A 168 -14.22 -5.28 -17.29
N ARG A 169 -13.16 -5.67 -18.03
CA ARG A 169 -13.29 -6.22 -19.39
C ARG A 169 -14.15 -7.49 -19.43
N LEU A 170 -13.98 -8.37 -18.43
CA LEU A 170 -14.78 -9.59 -18.30
C LEU A 170 -16.25 -9.28 -17.99
N LYS A 171 -16.52 -8.34 -17.06
CA LYS A 171 -17.88 -7.94 -16.64
C LYS A 171 -18.63 -7.21 -17.75
N LEU A 172 -17.95 -6.37 -18.53
CA LEU A 172 -18.54 -5.52 -19.58
C LEU A 172 -18.72 -6.22 -20.94
N CYS A 173 -18.41 -7.51 -21.04
CA CYS A 173 -18.65 -8.27 -22.26
C CYS A 173 -20.17 -8.37 -22.53
N LYS A 174 -20.63 -7.83 -23.67
CA LYS A 174 -22.05 -7.77 -24.06
C LYS A 174 -22.63 -9.12 -24.46
N GLU A 175 -21.78 -10.08 -24.87
CA GLU A 175 -22.22 -11.44 -25.20
C GLU A 175 -22.49 -12.25 -23.91
N THR A 176 -23.73 -12.17 -23.42
CA THR A 176 -24.16 -12.77 -22.14
C THR A 176 -25.10 -13.96 -22.28
N ALA A 177 -25.39 -14.41 -23.50
CA ALA A 177 -26.44 -15.40 -23.78
C ALA A 177 -25.93 -16.84 -23.99
N ARG A 178 -24.61 -17.07 -23.91
CA ARG A 178 -24.03 -18.41 -24.08
C ARG A 178 -23.83 -19.08 -22.73
N GLU A 179 -24.59 -20.15 -22.50
CA GLU A 179 -24.42 -20.97 -21.31
C GLU A 179 -23.00 -21.52 -21.23
N VAL A 180 -22.39 -21.40 -20.06
CA VAL A 180 -21.07 -21.97 -19.75
C VAL A 180 -21.31 -23.13 -18.81
N SER A 181 -20.69 -24.28 -19.07
CA SER A 181 -20.73 -25.41 -18.14
C SER A 181 -19.36 -25.72 -17.54
N VAL A 182 -19.35 -26.02 -16.24
CA VAL A 182 -18.20 -26.50 -15.47
C VAL A 182 -18.70 -27.58 -14.52
N ASP A 183 -18.07 -28.76 -14.52
CA ASP A 183 -18.45 -29.91 -13.68
C ASP A 183 -19.96 -30.23 -13.71
N ASP A 184 -20.56 -30.25 -14.90
CA ASP A 184 -22.00 -30.48 -15.15
C ASP A 184 -22.95 -29.40 -14.59
N GLU A 185 -22.44 -28.29 -14.04
CA GLU A 185 -23.23 -27.12 -13.67
C GLU A 185 -23.32 -26.10 -14.80
N TYR A 186 -24.50 -25.52 -15.02
CA TYR A 186 -24.77 -24.55 -16.08
C TYR A 186 -24.86 -23.12 -15.53
N PHE A 187 -24.13 -22.21 -16.15
CA PHE A 187 -24.08 -20.78 -15.82
C PHE A 187 -24.61 -19.95 -16.98
N LYS A 188 -25.36 -18.88 -16.67
CA LYS A 188 -25.98 -18.02 -17.70
C LYS A 188 -24.96 -17.39 -18.64
N ASN A 189 -23.80 -17.02 -18.09
CA ASN A 189 -22.65 -16.48 -18.80
C ASN A 189 -21.40 -16.60 -17.94
N PHE A 190 -20.27 -16.19 -18.51
CA PHE A 190 -18.97 -16.19 -17.84
C PHE A 190 -18.99 -15.43 -16.49
N TRP A 191 -19.64 -14.27 -16.41
CA TRP A 191 -19.68 -13.49 -15.18
C TRP A 191 -20.57 -14.12 -14.09
N ASP A 192 -21.62 -14.85 -14.49
CA ASP A 192 -22.43 -15.67 -13.58
C ASP A 192 -21.61 -16.79 -12.94
N LEU A 193 -20.75 -17.46 -13.74
CA LEU A 193 -19.75 -18.42 -13.24
C LEU A 193 -18.82 -17.77 -12.22
N MET A 194 -18.24 -16.60 -12.55
CA MET A 194 -17.36 -15.88 -11.63
C MET A 194 -18.06 -15.61 -10.29
N ARG A 195 -19.30 -15.13 -10.31
CA ARG A 195 -20.04 -14.83 -9.07
C ARG A 195 -20.40 -16.05 -8.24
N LYS A 196 -20.86 -17.13 -8.88
CA LYS A 196 -21.39 -18.32 -8.18
C LYS A 196 -20.31 -19.30 -7.74
N LYS A 197 -19.19 -19.39 -8.45
CA LYS A 197 -18.11 -20.36 -8.16
C LYS A 197 -16.82 -19.71 -7.68
N VAL A 198 -16.43 -18.58 -8.25
CA VAL A 198 -15.13 -17.96 -7.95
C VAL A 198 -15.25 -17.04 -6.73
N PHE A 199 -16.20 -16.11 -6.75
CA PHE A 199 -16.28 -15.04 -5.75
C PHE A 199 -16.64 -15.56 -4.35
N VAL A 200 -17.38 -16.66 -4.29
CA VAL A 200 -17.71 -17.35 -3.03
C VAL A 200 -16.47 -17.89 -2.31
N ASN A 201 -15.39 -18.17 -3.06
CA ASN A 201 -14.14 -18.74 -2.54
C ASN A 201 -13.05 -17.69 -2.31
N LEU A 202 -13.28 -16.42 -2.64
CA LEU A 202 -12.26 -15.36 -2.57
C LEU A 202 -11.73 -15.11 -1.14
N ARG A 203 -12.55 -15.38 -0.12
CA ARG A 203 -12.19 -15.24 1.29
C ARG A 203 -11.69 -16.53 1.93
N ALA A 204 -11.53 -17.61 1.16
CA ALA A 204 -11.09 -18.89 1.68
C ALA A 204 -9.63 -18.87 2.18
N GLN A 205 -8.82 -17.95 1.63
CA GLN A 205 -7.42 -17.77 1.98
C GLN A 205 -7.11 -16.28 2.15
N GLY A 206 -6.01 -15.98 2.86
CA GLY A 206 -5.55 -14.61 3.07
C GLY A 206 -6.27 -13.88 4.21
N ARG A 207 -5.97 -12.59 4.33
CA ARG A 207 -6.52 -11.69 5.34
C ARG A 207 -6.76 -10.30 4.76
N MET A 208 -7.56 -9.51 5.46
CA MET A 208 -7.77 -8.10 5.09
C MET A 208 -6.42 -7.36 5.06
N PRO A 209 -6.03 -6.75 3.92
CA PRO A 209 -4.80 -5.98 3.81
C PRO A 209 -4.95 -4.63 4.53
N ILE A 210 -4.86 -4.63 5.87
CA ILE A 210 -5.13 -3.44 6.71
C ILE A 210 -4.27 -2.22 6.34
N ALA A 211 -3.05 -2.43 5.83
CA ALA A 211 -2.17 -1.36 5.36
C ALA A 211 -2.68 -0.62 4.13
N LEU A 212 -3.59 -1.21 3.35
CA LEU A 212 -4.21 -0.57 2.19
C LEU A 212 -5.40 0.33 2.58
N LEU A 213 -6.07 0.05 3.70
CA LEU A 213 -7.30 0.74 4.09
C LEU A 213 -7.13 2.26 4.31
N PRO A 214 -6.03 2.76 4.91
CA PRO A 214 -5.78 4.20 4.98
C PRO A 214 -5.72 4.88 3.61
N HIS A 215 -5.17 4.21 2.60
CA HIS A 215 -5.11 4.73 1.23
C HIS A 215 -6.49 4.72 0.54
N LEU A 216 -7.34 3.74 0.86
CA LEU A 216 -8.72 3.74 0.38
C LEU A 216 -9.52 4.89 1.02
N LEU A 217 -9.30 5.17 2.32
CA LEU A 217 -9.89 6.32 2.99
C LEU A 217 -9.41 7.64 2.39
N GLU A 218 -8.11 7.77 2.10
CA GLU A 218 -7.54 8.93 1.42
C GLU A 218 -8.18 9.13 0.04
N LEU A 219 -8.43 8.06 -0.73
CA LEU A 219 -9.12 8.13 -2.01
C LEU A 219 -10.54 8.71 -1.87
N ILE A 220 -11.29 8.28 -0.84
CA ILE A 220 -12.63 8.80 -0.54
C ILE A 220 -12.58 10.29 -0.18
N GLU A 221 -11.62 10.69 0.65
CA GLU A 221 -11.45 12.10 1.04
C GLU A 221 -11.06 12.97 -0.16
N ARG A 222 -10.18 12.46 -1.04
CA ARG A 222 -9.78 13.12 -2.28
C ARG A 222 -10.95 13.28 -3.25
N TYR A 223 -11.86 12.31 -3.36
CA TYR A 223 -13.08 12.43 -4.17
C TYR A 223 -13.89 13.67 -3.77
N TYR A 224 -14.24 13.79 -2.48
CA TYR A 224 -15.06 14.92 -2.01
C TYR A 224 -14.31 16.25 -2.14
N TYR A 225 -13.02 16.27 -1.85
CA TYR A 225 -12.19 17.46 -2.03
C TYR A 225 -12.19 17.93 -3.49
N LEU A 226 -11.86 17.08 -4.44
CA LEU A 226 -11.78 17.42 -5.86
C LEU A 226 -13.15 17.81 -6.43
N ARG A 227 -14.21 17.09 -6.05
CA ARG A 227 -15.59 17.42 -6.44
C ARG A 227 -16.01 18.81 -5.91
N SER A 228 -15.73 19.12 -4.65
CA SER A 228 -16.05 20.44 -4.07
C SER A 228 -15.32 21.60 -4.76
N LYS A 229 -14.19 21.31 -5.40
CA LYS A 229 -13.37 22.26 -6.17
C LYS A 229 -13.68 22.26 -7.66
N ASN A 230 -14.69 21.52 -8.12
CA ASN A 230 -15.01 21.33 -9.55
C ASN A 230 -13.77 20.97 -10.40
N SER A 231 -12.89 20.14 -9.84
CA SER A 231 -11.69 19.68 -10.55
C SER A 231 -12.04 18.63 -11.60
N ASP A 232 -11.24 18.55 -12.67
CA ASP A 232 -11.41 17.55 -13.73
C ASP A 232 -11.38 16.11 -13.17
N PHE A 233 -12.32 15.27 -13.59
CA PHE A 233 -12.43 13.89 -13.13
C PHE A 233 -11.22 13.03 -13.49
N SER A 234 -10.49 13.36 -14.57
CA SER A 234 -9.26 12.68 -14.96
C SER A 234 -8.18 12.71 -13.87
N ILE A 235 -8.15 13.76 -13.03
CA ILE A 235 -7.26 13.86 -11.87
C ILE A 235 -7.62 12.75 -10.86
N PHE A 236 -8.90 12.63 -10.53
CA PHE A 236 -9.37 11.57 -9.64
C PHE A 236 -9.20 10.18 -10.26
N LYS A 237 -9.36 10.05 -11.58
CA LYS A 237 -9.10 8.79 -12.30
C LYS A 237 -7.65 8.33 -12.15
N ASN A 238 -6.70 9.26 -12.16
CA ASN A 238 -5.31 8.96 -11.89
C ASN A 238 -5.10 8.49 -10.44
N ASP A 239 -5.81 9.06 -9.47
CA ASP A 239 -5.76 8.61 -8.08
C ASP A 239 -6.29 7.18 -7.90
N ILE A 240 -7.40 6.84 -8.58
CA ILE A 240 -7.93 5.47 -8.64
C ILE A 240 -6.88 4.50 -9.20
N ARG A 241 -6.24 4.86 -10.33
CA ARG A 241 -5.19 4.03 -10.94
C ARG A 241 -4.00 3.83 -10.00
N ASN A 242 -3.57 4.89 -9.31
CA ASN A 242 -2.49 4.81 -8.34
C ASN A 242 -2.85 3.92 -7.15
N PHE A 243 -4.10 3.98 -6.68
CA PHE A 243 -4.60 3.08 -5.65
C PHE A 243 -4.57 1.61 -6.10
N PHE A 244 -5.06 1.30 -7.29
CA PHE A 244 -5.03 -0.06 -7.82
C PHE A 244 -3.61 -0.59 -8.05
N ASN A 245 -2.69 0.24 -8.54
CA ASN A 245 -1.28 -0.14 -8.65
C ASN A 245 -0.67 -0.50 -7.28
N ARG A 246 -1.07 0.18 -6.20
CA ARG A 246 -0.66 -0.20 -4.84
C ARG A 246 -1.30 -1.52 -4.40
N LEU A 247 -2.59 -1.72 -4.67
CA LEU A 247 -3.31 -2.94 -4.36
C LEU A 247 -2.63 -4.18 -4.98
N TYR A 248 -2.19 -4.10 -6.23
CA TYR A 248 -1.53 -5.23 -6.91
C TYR A 248 -0.12 -5.55 -6.39
N GLY A 249 0.43 -4.71 -5.51
CA GLY A 249 1.68 -4.99 -4.80
C GLY A 249 1.53 -5.85 -3.54
N TYR A 250 0.30 -6.17 -3.14
CA TYR A 250 0.01 -7.04 -1.99
C TYR A 250 -0.02 -8.52 -2.39
N GLU A 251 0.07 -9.39 -1.39
CA GLU A 251 -0.04 -10.83 -1.56
C GLU A 251 -1.36 -11.22 -2.23
N LEU A 252 -1.30 -12.18 -3.18
CA LEU A 252 -2.45 -12.63 -3.98
C LEU A 252 -3.67 -12.99 -3.11
N ALA A 253 -3.43 -13.71 -2.02
CA ALA A 253 -4.49 -14.15 -1.12
C ALA A 253 -5.16 -12.98 -0.39
N ASP A 254 -4.39 -11.96 0.01
CA ASP A 254 -4.91 -10.78 0.71
C ASP A 254 -5.72 -9.88 -0.24
N VAL A 255 -5.31 -9.77 -1.51
CA VAL A 255 -6.09 -9.06 -2.53
C VAL A 255 -7.39 -9.78 -2.84
N ASN A 256 -7.35 -11.12 -2.98
CA ASN A 256 -8.57 -11.90 -3.16
C ASN A 256 -9.51 -11.78 -1.96
N PHE A 257 -8.99 -11.79 -0.74
CA PHE A 257 -9.79 -11.54 0.46
C PHE A 257 -10.52 -10.19 0.40
N LEU A 258 -9.80 -9.12 0.01
CA LEU A 258 -10.38 -7.80 -0.16
C LEU A 258 -11.48 -7.81 -1.23
N TYR A 259 -11.22 -8.40 -2.40
CA TYR A 259 -12.22 -8.54 -3.47
C TYR A 259 -13.47 -9.29 -3.02
N GLY A 260 -13.29 -10.38 -2.28
CA GLY A 260 -14.37 -11.21 -1.75
C GLY A 260 -15.12 -10.62 -0.56
N THR A 261 -14.74 -9.44 -0.06
CA THR A 261 -15.42 -8.79 1.06
C THR A 261 -16.82 -8.38 0.62
N LYS A 262 -17.84 -8.90 1.32
CA LYS A 262 -19.25 -8.68 1.04
C LYS A 262 -19.70 -7.34 1.59
N ILE A 263 -20.52 -6.64 0.82
CA ILE A 263 -21.03 -5.30 1.13
C ILE A 263 -22.53 -5.22 0.81
N GLU A 264 -23.26 -4.45 1.60
CA GLU A 264 -24.65 -4.12 1.30
C GLU A 264 -24.70 -2.97 0.28
N TYR A 265 -25.10 -3.27 -0.95
CA TYR A 265 -25.14 -2.30 -2.06
C TYR A 265 -26.52 -2.35 -2.74
N LYS A 266 -27.25 -1.23 -2.75
CA LYS A 266 -28.59 -1.11 -3.36
C LYS A 266 -29.59 -2.21 -2.95
N LYS A 267 -29.52 -2.68 -1.69
CA LYS A 267 -30.32 -3.78 -1.09
C LYS A 267 -29.94 -5.19 -1.51
N ASP A 268 -28.90 -5.35 -2.32
CA ASP A 268 -28.31 -6.65 -2.66
C ASP A 268 -26.93 -6.79 -2.00
N GLU A 269 -26.58 -8.02 -1.63
CA GLU A 269 -25.22 -8.33 -1.20
C GLU A 269 -24.32 -8.40 -2.44
N GLN A 270 -23.34 -7.51 -2.52
CA GLN A 270 -22.34 -7.48 -3.59
C GLN A 270 -20.94 -7.67 -3.01
N TYR A 271 -19.97 -7.86 -3.89
CA TYR A 271 -18.57 -7.96 -3.51
C TYR A 271 -17.89 -6.59 -3.66
N LEU A 272 -16.89 -6.31 -2.82
CA LEU A 272 -16.14 -5.05 -2.89
C LEU A 272 -15.47 -4.84 -4.26
N LEU A 273 -15.12 -5.94 -4.94
CA LEU A 273 -14.62 -5.89 -6.31
C LEU A 273 -15.61 -5.22 -7.29
N ASP A 274 -16.91 -5.35 -7.09
CA ASP A 274 -17.91 -4.73 -7.97
C ASP A 274 -17.85 -3.20 -7.88
N LEU A 275 -17.62 -2.66 -6.68
CA LEU A 275 -17.39 -1.22 -6.50
C LEU A 275 -16.10 -0.77 -7.15
N PHE A 276 -15.02 -1.54 -7.02
CA PHE A 276 -13.75 -1.22 -7.66
C PHE A 276 -13.87 -1.22 -9.19
N ILE A 277 -14.64 -2.14 -9.76
CA ILE A 277 -14.95 -2.11 -11.20
C ILE A 277 -15.71 -0.84 -11.56
N ASN A 278 -16.75 -0.45 -10.80
CA ASN A 278 -17.50 0.77 -11.06
C ASN A 278 -16.60 2.02 -11.00
N LEU A 279 -15.70 2.12 -10.02
CA LEU A 279 -14.68 3.19 -9.95
C LEU A 279 -13.76 3.17 -11.18
N HIS A 280 -13.33 1.99 -11.62
CA HIS A 280 -12.49 1.83 -12.80
C HIS A 280 -13.20 2.20 -14.10
N THR A 281 -14.52 2.05 -14.21
CA THR A 281 -15.26 2.30 -15.45
C THR A 281 -15.87 3.70 -15.53
N ALA A 282 -16.01 4.39 -14.39
CA ALA A 282 -16.65 5.69 -14.33
C ALA A 282 -15.90 6.78 -15.12
N ASN A 283 -16.64 7.75 -15.65
CA ASN A 283 -16.08 8.90 -16.38
C ASN A 283 -16.44 10.25 -15.75
N ASP A 284 -17.30 10.25 -14.72
CA ASP A 284 -17.74 11.45 -14.00
C ASP A 284 -17.93 11.16 -12.50
N TYR A 285 -17.82 12.18 -11.67
CA TYR A 285 -18.17 12.18 -10.26
C TYR A 285 -19.63 11.77 -10.03
N SER A 286 -20.57 12.19 -10.88
CA SER A 286 -22.00 11.87 -10.69
C SER A 286 -22.30 10.37 -10.79
N GLU A 287 -21.47 9.60 -11.50
CA GLU A 287 -21.67 8.17 -11.72
C GLU A 287 -21.32 7.31 -10.50
N ILE A 288 -20.48 7.82 -9.58
CA ILE A 288 -19.88 7.03 -8.50
C ILE A 288 -20.16 7.56 -7.10
N ASP A 289 -21.06 8.54 -6.96
CA ASP A 289 -21.32 9.14 -5.65
C ASP A 289 -21.82 8.13 -4.62
N TYR A 290 -22.70 7.23 -5.06
CA TYR A 290 -23.22 6.16 -4.21
C TYR A 290 -22.13 5.14 -3.87
N GLU A 291 -21.30 4.76 -4.83
CA GLU A 291 -20.16 3.86 -4.67
C GLU A 291 -19.19 4.39 -3.61
N ILE A 292 -18.84 5.67 -3.66
CA ILE A 292 -17.95 6.31 -2.69
C ILE A 292 -18.59 6.32 -1.29
N GLN A 293 -19.89 6.60 -1.19
CA GLN A 293 -20.62 6.51 0.08
C GLN A 293 -20.64 5.09 0.65
N THR A 294 -20.84 4.07 -0.20
CA THR A 294 -20.80 2.67 0.21
C THR A 294 -19.39 2.26 0.68
N LEU A 295 -18.34 2.71 0.00
CA LEU A 295 -16.95 2.49 0.45
C LEU A 295 -16.70 3.14 1.81
N GLY A 296 -17.16 4.37 2.01
CA GLY A 296 -17.07 5.06 3.30
C GLY A 296 -17.78 4.32 4.43
N LYS A 297 -18.99 3.80 4.16
CA LYS A 297 -19.73 2.93 5.08
C LYS A 297 -18.95 1.66 5.41
N CYS A 298 -18.49 0.95 4.39
CA CYS A 298 -17.77 -0.33 4.54
C CYS A 298 -16.50 -0.17 5.37
N LEU A 299 -15.69 0.87 5.12
CA LEU A 299 -14.50 1.16 5.91
C LEU A 299 -14.83 1.41 7.39
N PHE A 300 -15.89 2.17 7.66
CA PHE A 300 -16.33 2.48 9.02
C PHE A 300 -16.86 1.24 9.76
N GLU A 301 -17.53 0.31 9.04
CA GLU A 301 -17.96 -0.98 9.59
C GLU A 301 -16.77 -1.92 9.87
N ILE A 302 -15.69 -1.85 9.07
CA ILE A 302 -14.47 -2.60 9.33
C ILE A 302 -13.76 -2.07 10.59
N ASN A 303 -13.59 -0.75 10.70
CA ASN A 303 -13.02 -0.12 11.87
C ASN A 303 -13.51 1.35 11.99
N PRO A 304 -14.12 1.76 13.13
CA PRO A 304 -14.61 3.13 13.32
C PRO A 304 -13.55 4.23 13.21
N ASP A 305 -12.26 3.94 13.43
CA ASP A 305 -11.16 4.89 13.20
C ASP A 305 -10.96 5.24 11.71
N LEU A 306 -11.55 4.46 10.78
CA LEU A 306 -11.56 4.75 9.34
C LEU A 306 -12.73 5.64 8.93
N LYS A 307 -13.02 6.64 9.75
CA LYS A 307 -14.02 7.66 9.47
C LYS A 307 -13.43 8.79 8.63
N ALA A 308 -14.03 9.06 7.46
CA ALA A 308 -13.62 10.17 6.61
C ALA A 308 -14.00 11.50 7.25
N LYS A 309 -13.19 12.54 6.98
CA LYS A 309 -13.45 13.90 7.47
C LYS A 309 -14.52 14.67 6.68
N SER A 310 -15.01 14.12 5.57
CA SER A 310 -15.98 14.78 4.69
C SER A 310 -17.36 14.91 5.36
N LYS A 311 -18.00 16.07 5.19
CA LYS A 311 -19.29 16.37 5.83
C LYS A 311 -20.43 15.56 5.22
N GLU A 312 -20.28 15.20 3.95
CA GLU A 312 -21.19 14.43 3.12
C GLU A 312 -21.41 13.01 3.67
N LEU A 313 -20.41 12.43 4.34
CA LEU A 313 -20.51 11.09 4.94
C LEU A 313 -21.01 11.08 6.38
N ALA A 314 -21.14 12.24 7.03
CA ALA A 314 -21.71 12.35 8.37
C ALA A 314 -23.08 11.63 8.55
N PRO A 315 -24.08 11.80 7.66
CA PRO A 315 -25.36 11.08 7.79
C PRO A 315 -25.22 9.56 7.61
N VAL A 316 -24.26 9.11 6.81
CA VAL A 316 -23.97 7.68 6.62
C VAL A 316 -23.46 7.08 7.94
N TYR A 317 -22.48 7.73 8.57
CA TYR A 317 -21.91 7.27 9.83
C TYR A 317 -22.91 7.27 10.99
N GLN A 318 -23.79 8.26 11.06
CA GLN A 318 -24.84 8.32 12.09
C GLN A 318 -25.79 7.11 11.99
N ARG A 319 -26.20 6.71 10.77
CA ARG A 319 -27.09 5.55 10.58
C ARG A 319 -26.45 4.23 10.98
N VAL A 320 -25.13 4.10 10.76
CA VAL A 320 -24.37 2.89 11.09
C VAL A 320 -24.08 2.82 12.59
N SER A 321 -23.74 3.94 13.22
CA SER A 321 -23.43 4.01 14.67
C SER A 321 -24.62 3.60 15.56
N VAL A 322 -25.86 3.70 15.06
CA VAL A 322 -27.07 3.22 15.76
C VAL A 322 -27.20 1.69 15.73
N LYS A 323 -26.55 1.01 14.77
CA LYS A 323 -26.59 -0.46 14.61
C LYS A 323 -25.40 -1.19 15.24
N ILE A 324 -24.28 -0.48 15.41
CA ILE A 324 -23.11 -1.02 16.13
C ILE A 324 -23.44 -0.86 17.62
N GLU A 325 -23.83 -1.95 18.30
CA GLU A 325 -23.80 -1.96 19.76
C GLU A 325 -22.41 -1.52 20.20
N PRO A 326 -22.28 -0.63 21.19
CA PRO A 326 -20.97 -0.21 21.67
C PRO A 326 -20.26 -1.45 22.19
N SER A 327 -19.39 -2.03 21.36
CA SER A 327 -18.44 -3.03 21.81
C SER A 327 -17.68 -2.38 22.96
N GLU A 328 -17.69 -3.05 24.11
CA GLU A 328 -16.98 -2.60 25.30
C GLU A 328 -15.60 -2.07 24.89
N PRO A 329 -15.18 -0.89 25.36
CA PRO A 329 -13.86 -0.38 25.05
C PRO A 329 -12.83 -1.44 25.45
N GLN A 330 -12.23 -2.07 24.44
CA GLN A 330 -11.17 -3.05 24.65
C GLN A 330 -10.04 -2.38 25.43
N PHE A 331 -9.78 -2.92 26.62
CA PHE A 331 -8.68 -2.65 27.54
C PHE A 331 -7.89 -1.35 27.28
N VAL A 332 -8.38 -0.24 27.82
CA VAL A 332 -7.80 1.09 27.64
C VAL A 332 -6.73 1.33 28.71
N GLN A 333 -5.47 1.51 28.30
CA GLN A 333 -4.53 2.33 29.07
C GLN A 333 -5.27 3.62 29.42
N THR A 334 -5.46 3.94 30.69
CA THR A 334 -6.32 5.07 31.06
C THR A 334 -5.86 6.35 30.34
N ASP A 335 -6.82 7.15 29.88
CA ASP A 335 -6.51 8.40 29.17
C ASP A 335 -5.54 9.28 29.97
N ALA A 336 -5.61 9.22 31.31
CA ALA A 336 -4.69 9.92 32.21
C ALA A 336 -3.24 9.45 32.08
N PHE A 337 -2.98 8.13 32.03
CA PHE A 337 -1.62 7.60 31.82
C PHE A 337 -1.07 8.03 30.45
N VAL A 338 -1.86 7.84 29.38
CA VAL A 338 -1.49 8.18 28.01
C VAL A 338 -1.19 9.67 27.88
N ASN A 339 -2.04 10.52 28.45
CA ASN A 339 -1.84 11.97 28.41
C ASN A 339 -0.64 12.41 29.26
N CYS A 340 -0.36 11.76 30.39
CA CYS A 340 0.86 11.98 31.16
C CYS A 340 2.12 11.63 30.36
N CYS A 341 2.10 10.52 29.64
CA CYS A 341 3.21 10.12 28.80
C CYS A 341 3.40 11.09 27.62
N LYS A 342 2.32 11.48 26.94
CA LYS A 342 2.36 12.53 25.90
C LYS A 342 2.91 13.85 26.43
N LEU A 343 2.55 14.23 27.65
CA LEU A 343 3.07 15.44 28.31
C LEU A 343 4.60 15.41 28.37
N LEU A 344 5.18 14.33 28.92
CA LEU A 344 6.62 14.21 29.03
C LEU A 344 7.32 14.09 27.67
N VAL A 345 6.79 13.30 26.74
CA VAL A 345 7.34 13.19 25.37
C VAL A 345 7.34 14.56 24.71
N SER A 346 6.25 15.33 24.82
CA SER A 346 6.15 16.66 24.23
C SER A 346 7.18 17.64 24.79
N LEU A 347 7.52 17.53 26.08
CA LEU A 347 8.57 18.36 26.69
C LEU A 347 9.96 18.01 26.17
N LEU A 348 10.18 16.77 25.73
CA LEU A 348 11.47 16.30 25.20
C LEU A 348 11.60 16.50 23.69
N THR A 349 10.51 16.71 22.96
CA THR A 349 10.51 16.84 21.48
C THR A 349 10.19 18.25 20.98
N THR A 350 9.45 19.06 21.75
CA THR A 350 9.08 20.43 21.33
C THR A 350 10.31 21.36 21.41
N GLN A 351 10.63 22.05 20.32
CA GLN A 351 11.62 23.13 20.34
C GLN A 351 11.03 24.39 20.96
N PHE A 352 11.49 24.74 22.17
CA PHE A 352 11.07 25.96 22.86
C PHE A 352 12.00 27.13 22.54
N GLU A 353 11.41 28.30 22.28
CA GLU A 353 12.12 29.56 22.14
C GLU A 353 12.35 30.21 23.51
N PHE A 354 13.55 30.76 23.71
CA PHE A 354 13.95 31.37 24.99
C PHE A 354 14.51 32.77 24.79
N SER A 355 14.17 33.67 25.71
CA SER A 355 14.71 35.03 25.75
C SER A 355 16.14 34.99 26.27
N PHE A 356 16.95 36.00 25.93
CA PHE A 356 18.34 36.10 26.37
C PHE A 356 18.49 36.14 27.91
N PHE A 357 17.47 36.66 28.61
CA PHE A 357 17.45 36.79 30.08
C PHE A 357 17.10 35.51 30.83
N PHE A 358 17.08 34.36 30.16
CA PHE A 358 16.47 33.15 30.68
C PHE A 358 17.50 32.05 31.00
N THR A 359 17.46 31.53 32.24
CA THR A 359 18.27 30.39 32.65
C THR A 359 17.72 29.11 32.06
N ARG A 360 18.38 28.60 31.01
CA ARG A 360 17.98 27.34 30.35
C ARG A 360 18.17 26.18 31.31
N GLN A 361 17.12 25.38 31.48
CA GLN A 361 17.22 24.09 32.17
C GLN A 361 17.12 22.98 31.13
N THR A 362 18.04 22.02 31.20
CA THR A 362 18.16 20.94 30.21
C THR A 362 17.96 19.59 30.87
N PRO A 363 16.72 19.24 31.31
CA PRO A 363 16.45 17.92 31.83
C PRO A 363 16.76 16.86 30.76
N SER A 364 17.21 15.71 31.23
CA SER A 364 17.51 14.55 30.39
C SER A 364 16.71 13.34 30.82
N LEU A 365 16.29 12.55 29.84
CA LEU A 365 15.73 11.22 30.02
C LEU A 365 16.60 10.25 29.24
N TRP A 366 17.31 9.37 29.95
CA TRP A 366 18.28 8.43 29.38
C TRP A 366 19.28 9.14 28.45
N ASP A 367 19.21 8.91 27.13
CA ASP A 367 20.10 9.50 26.12
C ASP A 367 19.55 10.75 25.43
N LYS A 368 18.33 11.18 25.79
CA LYS A 368 17.62 12.34 25.24
C LYS A 368 17.64 13.51 26.23
N LYS A 369 17.79 14.73 25.73
CA LYS A 369 17.66 15.97 26.50
C LYS A 369 17.01 17.05 25.66
N ASN A 370 16.30 17.95 26.33
CA ASN A 370 15.76 19.14 25.69
C ASN A 370 15.89 20.35 26.62
N ALA A 371 15.99 21.54 26.05
CA ALA A 371 15.92 22.78 26.83
C ALA A 371 14.45 23.11 27.07
N VAL A 372 14.05 23.31 28.33
CA VAL A 372 12.67 23.59 28.73
C VAL A 372 12.58 24.85 29.58
N PHE A 373 11.36 25.38 29.72
CA PHE A 373 11.06 26.49 30.61
C PHE A 373 11.00 26.03 32.10
N PRO A 374 11.28 26.90 33.09
CA PRO A 374 11.42 26.56 34.51
C PRO A 374 10.23 25.82 35.08
N GLU A 375 9.01 26.20 34.71
CA GLU A 375 7.79 25.58 35.19
C GLU A 375 7.70 24.12 34.73
N ALA A 376 8.20 23.81 33.52
CA ALA A 376 8.27 22.44 33.03
C ALA A 376 9.27 21.59 33.81
N TYR A 377 10.30 22.17 34.43
CA TYR A 377 11.24 21.39 35.23
C TYR A 377 10.59 20.75 36.46
N GLY A 378 9.60 21.43 37.06
CA GLY A 378 8.78 20.84 38.13
C GLY A 378 8.09 19.53 37.70
N ILE A 379 7.71 19.42 36.42
CA ILE A 379 7.14 18.21 35.83
C ILE A 379 8.18 17.08 35.81
N PHE A 380 9.42 17.37 35.40
CA PHE A 380 10.50 16.37 35.39
C PHE A 380 10.87 15.90 36.80
N VAL A 381 10.90 16.80 37.80
CA VAL A 381 11.18 16.45 39.19
C VAL A 381 10.18 15.43 39.74
N ILE A 382 8.91 15.52 39.34
CA ILE A 382 7.85 14.59 39.75
C ILE A 382 7.94 13.28 38.96
N LEU A 383 8.07 13.35 37.63
CA LEU A 383 7.91 12.17 36.76
C LEU A 383 9.18 11.30 36.65
N LEU A 384 10.38 11.89 36.60
CA LEU A 384 11.63 11.13 36.39
C LEU A 384 11.87 10.03 37.45
N PRO A 385 11.69 10.28 38.76
CA PRO A 385 11.86 9.23 39.77
C PRO A 385 10.85 8.08 39.61
N LEU A 386 9.62 8.39 39.20
CA LEU A 386 8.56 7.39 38.98
C LEU A 386 8.86 6.51 37.76
N ILE A 387 9.46 7.09 36.72
CA ILE A 387 9.91 6.38 35.52
C ILE A 387 11.10 5.48 35.84
N ALA A 388 12.09 6.00 36.57
CA ALA A 388 13.25 5.21 37.00
C ALA A 388 12.83 4.00 37.86
N ALA A 389 11.81 4.16 38.69
CA ALA A 389 11.24 3.11 39.53
C ALA A 389 10.23 2.18 38.81
N ASN A 390 9.96 2.39 37.51
CA ASN A 390 9.00 1.62 36.70
C ASN A 390 7.57 1.55 37.29
N LYS A 391 7.00 2.70 37.71
CA LYS A 391 5.69 2.79 38.38
C LYS A 391 4.61 3.46 37.52
N PRO A 392 4.01 2.77 36.52
CA PRO A 392 3.04 3.39 35.59
C PRO A 392 1.78 3.93 36.27
N LYS A 393 1.23 3.24 37.28
CA LYS A 393 0.06 3.71 38.05
C LYS A 393 0.33 4.99 38.85
N ALA A 394 1.58 5.22 39.26
CA ALA A 394 1.95 6.44 39.97
C ALA A 394 2.05 7.63 39.01
N LEU A 395 2.45 7.41 37.75
CA LEU A 395 2.42 8.46 36.72
C LEU A 395 1.00 8.93 36.42
N GLU A 396 0.06 7.98 36.38
CA GLU A 396 -1.35 8.28 36.20
C GLU A 396 -1.90 9.16 37.32
N ALA A 397 -1.62 8.81 38.58
CA ALA A 397 -2.02 9.60 39.73
C ALA A 397 -1.38 11.01 39.73
N ALA A 398 -0.09 11.10 39.38
CA ALA A 398 0.64 12.36 39.35
C ALA A 398 0.13 13.32 38.24
N TYR A 399 -0.50 12.81 37.19
CA TYR A 399 -0.94 13.64 36.05
C TYR A 399 -1.92 14.73 36.46
N ALA A 400 -2.93 14.38 37.25
CA ALA A 400 -3.94 15.35 37.70
C ALA A 400 -3.32 16.48 38.53
N ASP A 401 -2.39 16.13 39.41
CA ASP A 401 -1.66 17.09 40.25
C ASP A 401 -0.76 17.98 39.41
N ILE A 402 -0.04 17.43 38.42
CA ILE A 402 0.79 18.22 37.49
C ILE A 402 -0.05 19.23 36.71
N ILE A 403 -1.21 18.81 36.18
CA ILE A 403 -2.09 19.73 35.44
C ILE A 403 -2.59 20.84 36.36
N LYS A 404 -3.05 20.49 37.56
CA LYS A 404 -3.64 21.43 38.52
C LYS A 404 -2.63 22.39 39.14
N ASP A 405 -1.45 21.90 39.49
CA ASP A 405 -0.49 22.61 40.34
C ASP A 405 0.65 23.24 39.53
N ILE A 406 0.89 22.78 38.29
CA ILE A 406 1.94 23.31 37.42
C ILE A 406 1.35 23.96 36.16
N VAL A 407 0.62 23.20 35.34
CA VAL A 407 0.19 23.66 33.99
C VAL A 407 -0.83 24.80 34.05
N ILE A 408 -1.90 24.64 34.85
CA ILE A 408 -2.95 25.67 34.99
C ILE A 408 -2.40 26.97 35.60
N PRO A 409 -1.63 26.94 36.70
CA PRO A 409 -1.02 28.14 37.27
C PRO A 409 -0.03 28.79 36.31
N ALA A 410 0.82 28.00 35.65
CA ALA A 410 1.73 28.53 34.64
C ALA A 410 0.96 29.29 33.55
N ARG A 411 -0.09 28.72 32.96
CA ARG A 411 -0.88 29.40 31.91
C ARG A 411 -1.54 30.71 32.39
N LYS A 412 -2.01 30.76 33.64
CA LYS A 412 -2.69 31.95 34.21
C LYS A 412 -1.74 33.07 34.64
N ASP A 413 -0.45 32.79 34.72
CA ASP A 413 0.56 33.79 35.10
C ASP A 413 0.71 34.85 34.00
N ASN A 414 0.26 36.06 34.30
CA ASN A 414 0.39 37.27 33.48
C ASN A 414 1.37 38.27 34.09
N SER A 415 2.29 37.83 34.95
CA SER A 415 3.30 38.70 35.53
C SER A 415 4.17 39.35 34.45
N TRP A 416 4.73 40.52 34.76
CA TRP A 416 5.54 41.29 33.80
C TRP A 416 6.76 40.51 33.30
N CYS A 417 7.41 39.75 34.19
CA CYS A 417 8.52 38.86 33.82
C CYS A 417 8.06 37.81 32.81
N THR A 418 6.94 37.15 33.06
CA THR A 418 6.37 36.12 32.19
C THR A 418 5.93 36.66 30.83
N TRP A 419 5.38 37.88 30.79
CA TRP A 419 5.04 38.59 29.55
C TRP A 419 6.28 38.93 28.70
N LEU A 420 7.40 39.28 29.33
CA LEU A 420 8.67 39.57 28.65
C LEU A 420 9.43 38.32 28.18
N THR A 421 9.20 37.16 28.80
CA THR A 421 10.02 35.95 28.57
C THR A 421 9.32 34.81 27.85
N ARG A 422 7.98 34.75 27.82
CA ARG A 422 7.25 33.64 27.18
C ARG A 422 6.97 33.87 25.70
N PHE A 423 7.49 32.97 24.88
CA PHE A 423 7.26 32.93 23.44
C PHE A 423 5.96 32.22 23.09
N LYS A 424 5.54 32.40 21.83
CA LYS A 424 4.33 31.80 21.26
C LYS A 424 4.33 30.27 21.37
N SER A 425 5.49 29.63 21.25
CA SER A 425 5.66 28.17 21.40
C SER A 425 5.27 27.69 22.80
N THR A 426 5.71 28.37 23.86
CA THR A 426 5.43 28.01 25.25
C THR A 426 3.95 28.21 25.60
N ASN A 427 3.36 29.33 25.16
CA ASN A 427 1.93 29.58 25.38
C ASN A 427 1.05 28.56 24.64
N ARG A 428 1.42 28.23 23.40
CA ARG A 428 0.74 27.18 22.63
C ARG A 428 0.86 25.82 23.32
N TRP A 429 2.04 25.46 23.81
CA TRP A 429 2.24 24.19 24.51
C TRP A 429 1.39 24.10 25.79
N LEU A 430 1.36 25.14 26.63
CA LEU A 430 0.56 25.18 27.87
C LEU A 430 -0.94 25.04 27.59
N GLU A 431 -1.43 25.70 26.53
CA GLU A 431 -2.82 25.58 26.08
C GLU A 431 -3.17 24.15 25.66
N LEU A 432 -2.31 23.52 24.85
CA LEU A 432 -2.54 22.16 24.36
C LEU A 432 -2.41 21.12 25.47
N ALA A 433 -1.46 21.30 26.39
CA ALA A 433 -1.29 20.45 27.57
C ALA A 433 -2.54 20.49 28.47
N GLN A 434 -3.07 21.69 28.76
CA GLN A 434 -4.28 21.82 29.58
C GLN A 434 -5.51 21.19 28.94
N ASN A 435 -5.63 21.27 27.61
CA ASN A 435 -6.80 20.77 26.87
C ASN A 435 -6.67 19.30 26.45
N CYS A 436 -5.59 18.60 26.83
CA CYS A 436 -5.27 17.23 26.38
C CYS A 436 -5.17 17.10 24.84
N LYS A 437 -4.64 18.12 24.16
CA LYS A 437 -4.53 18.20 22.68
C LYS A 437 -3.08 18.23 22.19
N LEU A 438 -2.19 17.51 22.88
CA LEU A 438 -0.76 17.45 22.53
C LEU A 438 -0.48 16.76 21.19
N ASP A 439 -1.45 16.03 20.65
CA ASP A 439 -1.41 15.48 19.30
C ASP A 439 -1.37 16.57 18.21
N GLU A 440 -1.86 17.79 18.49
CA GLU A 440 -1.70 18.95 17.61
C GLU A 440 -0.24 19.43 17.49
N LEU A 441 0.64 18.98 18.40
CA LEU A 441 2.10 19.15 18.30
C LEU A 441 2.79 17.95 17.61
N GLY A 442 2.02 17.00 17.07
CA GLY A 442 2.57 15.77 16.49
C GLY A 442 2.99 14.73 17.51
N VAL A 443 2.62 14.89 18.79
CA VAL A 443 3.04 14.01 19.87
C VAL A 443 2.00 12.92 20.11
N TYR A 444 2.42 11.68 19.97
CA TYR A 444 1.59 10.50 20.17
C TYR A 444 2.23 9.55 21.18
N TRP A 445 1.41 8.65 21.72
CA TRP A 445 1.87 7.59 22.60
C TRP A 445 1.31 6.27 22.12
N PHE A 446 2.20 5.33 21.82
CA PHE A 446 1.88 3.99 21.37
C PHE A 446 2.81 2.97 22.02
N GLU A 447 2.32 1.74 22.15
CA GLU A 447 3.16 0.61 22.56
C GLU A 447 4.21 0.34 21.46
N PRO A 448 5.51 0.21 21.79
CA PRO A 448 6.57 -0.01 20.81
C PRO A 448 6.36 -1.23 19.91
N GLU A 449 5.77 -2.28 20.44
CA GLU A 449 5.44 -3.51 19.72
C GLU A 449 4.40 -3.23 18.61
N LEU A 450 3.41 -2.39 18.93
CA LEU A 450 2.40 -1.93 17.98
C LEU A 450 3.03 -1.07 16.88
N LEU A 451 3.91 -0.13 17.25
CA LEU A 451 4.66 0.69 16.30
C LEU A 451 5.48 -0.17 15.35
N PHE A 452 6.24 -1.13 15.90
CA PHE A 452 7.07 -2.04 15.13
C PHE A 452 6.25 -2.84 14.11
N ASN A 453 5.12 -3.40 14.55
CA ASN A 453 4.22 -4.16 13.67
C ASN A 453 3.62 -3.27 12.57
N ALA A 454 3.15 -2.07 12.90
CA ALA A 454 2.58 -1.14 11.92
C ALA A 454 3.60 -0.69 10.86
N LEU A 455 4.84 -0.44 11.27
CA LEU A 455 5.93 -0.03 10.38
C LEU A 455 6.35 -1.14 9.40
N LEU A 456 6.36 -2.40 9.85
CA LEU A 456 6.59 -3.54 8.95
C LEU A 456 5.49 -3.69 7.90
N LEU A 457 4.25 -3.31 8.23
CA LEU A 457 3.12 -3.34 7.32
C LEU A 457 3.03 -2.10 6.43
N PHE A 458 3.73 -1.01 6.78
CA PHE A 458 3.64 0.26 6.07
C PHE A 458 4.30 0.18 4.69
N ASN A 459 3.47 -0.02 3.67
CA ASN A 459 3.93 -0.15 2.29
C ASN A 459 4.16 1.23 1.65
N THR A 460 5.41 1.54 1.31
CA THR A 460 5.79 2.76 0.58
C THR A 460 6.71 2.41 -0.58
N ASN A 461 6.52 3.06 -1.74
CA ASN A 461 7.44 2.95 -2.87
C ASN A 461 8.65 3.89 -2.75
N ASN A 462 8.67 4.79 -1.75
CA ASN A 462 9.75 5.74 -1.55
C ASN A 462 10.92 5.10 -0.79
N GLN A 463 12.07 4.97 -1.47
CA GLN A 463 13.27 4.33 -0.92
C GLN A 463 13.88 5.09 0.27
N SER A 464 13.78 6.43 0.30
CA SER A 464 14.24 7.24 1.44
C SER A 464 13.46 6.88 2.69
N ILE A 465 12.13 6.80 2.56
CA ILE A 465 11.24 6.48 3.68
C ILE A 465 11.45 5.05 4.16
N LYS A 466 11.63 4.09 3.24
CA LYS A 466 12.03 2.72 3.62
C LYS A 466 13.29 2.71 4.46
N THR A 467 14.26 3.56 4.11
CA THR A 467 15.53 3.65 4.85
C THR A 467 15.31 4.22 6.25
N HIS A 468 14.51 5.29 6.37
CA HIS A 468 14.19 5.88 7.68
C HIS A 468 13.36 4.91 8.56
N ILE A 469 12.40 4.19 7.97
CA ILE A 469 11.64 3.13 8.67
C ILE A 469 12.60 2.06 9.19
N ASN A 470 13.52 1.56 8.34
CA ASN A 470 14.47 0.54 8.77
C ASN A 470 15.39 1.03 9.89
N HIS A 471 15.86 2.27 9.83
CA HIS A 471 16.64 2.87 10.91
C HIS A 471 15.83 2.97 12.20
N PHE A 472 14.58 3.41 12.13
CA PHE A 472 13.73 3.49 13.32
C PHE A 472 13.40 2.10 13.90
N LEU A 473 13.20 1.09 13.06
CA LEU A 473 13.05 -0.31 13.50
C LEU A 473 14.32 -0.82 14.19
N ASP A 474 15.50 -0.50 13.64
CA ASP A 474 16.79 -0.80 14.28
C ASP A 474 16.92 -0.09 15.63
N ASP A 475 16.49 1.17 15.75
CA ASP A 475 16.50 1.92 17.01
C ASP A 475 15.57 1.31 18.07
N ILE A 476 14.40 0.78 17.67
CA ILE A 476 13.51 0.04 18.58
C ILE A 476 14.20 -1.22 19.09
N ILE A 477 14.82 -2.01 18.19
CA ILE A 477 15.56 -3.22 18.56
C ILE A 477 16.70 -2.86 19.51
N GLN A 478 17.49 -1.84 19.17
CA GLN A 478 18.59 -1.38 20.01
C GLN A 478 18.09 -0.99 21.40
N THR A 479 16.97 -0.26 21.49
CA THR A 479 16.36 0.14 22.77
C THR A 479 15.97 -1.06 23.62
N TYR A 480 15.30 -2.05 23.02
CA TYR A 480 14.81 -3.23 23.72
C TYR A 480 15.91 -4.24 24.06
N ALA A 481 17.04 -4.19 23.37
CA ALA A 481 18.24 -4.96 23.69
C ALA A 481 19.00 -4.44 24.92
N GLN A 482 18.67 -3.25 25.44
CA GLN A 482 19.35 -2.68 26.61
C GLN A 482 18.78 -3.24 27.92
N ASN A 483 19.62 -3.37 28.94
CA ASN A 483 19.19 -3.61 30.31
C ASN A 483 18.66 -2.31 30.96
N GLN A 484 17.43 -1.95 30.62
CA GLN A 484 16.67 -0.83 31.17
C GLN A 484 15.23 -1.26 31.47
N ASN A 485 14.54 -0.54 32.35
CA ASN A 485 13.14 -0.83 32.66
C ASN A 485 12.21 -0.54 31.47
N ASP A 486 11.07 -1.22 31.42
CA ASP A 486 10.13 -1.15 30.28
C ASP A 486 9.62 0.25 30.01
N LEU A 487 9.28 1.01 31.06
CA LEU A 487 8.75 2.36 30.94
C LEU A 487 9.80 3.32 30.33
N MET A 488 11.06 3.20 30.72
CA MET A 488 12.18 3.96 30.14
C MET A 488 12.36 3.63 28.65
N LYS A 489 12.28 2.34 28.28
CA LYS A 489 12.33 1.88 26.89
C LYS A 489 11.18 2.45 26.06
N GLN A 490 9.95 2.40 26.59
CA GLN A 490 8.76 2.94 25.94
C GLN A 490 8.85 4.45 25.71
N PHE A 491 9.33 5.22 26.69
CA PHE A 491 9.54 6.65 26.52
C PHE A 491 10.57 6.96 25.44
N ARG A 492 11.72 6.27 25.45
CA ARG A 492 12.75 6.46 24.42
C ARG A 492 12.19 6.21 23.02
N VAL A 493 11.47 5.10 22.82
CA VAL A 493 10.86 4.77 21.53
C VAL A 493 9.85 5.83 21.09
N ASN A 494 8.99 6.32 21.99
CA ASN A 494 7.99 7.32 21.61
C ASN A 494 8.59 8.72 21.33
N ILE A 495 9.72 9.07 21.96
CA ILE A 495 10.49 10.27 21.61
C ILE A 495 11.07 10.14 20.20
N LEU A 496 11.74 9.01 19.92
CA LEU A 496 12.28 8.72 18.59
C LEU A 496 11.19 8.62 17.53
N PHE A 497 10.03 8.10 17.88
CA PHE A 497 8.87 8.04 16.98
C PHE A 497 8.40 9.45 16.60
N THR A 498 8.36 10.38 17.55
CA THR A 498 7.98 11.77 17.27
C THR A 498 8.99 12.42 16.32
N GLU A 499 10.28 12.23 16.56
CA GLU A 499 11.35 12.69 15.65
C GLU A 499 11.20 12.08 14.24
N PHE A 500 10.90 10.78 14.15
CA PHE A 500 10.63 10.09 12.89
C PHE A 500 9.39 10.64 12.17
N LEU A 501 8.32 10.97 12.88
CA LEU A 501 7.11 11.55 12.28
C LEU A 501 7.36 12.91 11.64
N ASP A 502 8.31 13.70 12.15
CA ASP A 502 8.69 15.00 11.59
C ASP A 502 9.42 14.89 10.25
N GLU A 503 10.02 13.73 9.95
CA GLU A 503 10.64 13.44 8.67
C GLU A 503 9.64 13.03 7.57
N LEU A 504 8.39 12.74 7.95
CA LEU A 504 7.34 12.29 7.03
C LEU A 504 6.52 13.47 6.49
N SER A 505 6.07 13.35 5.23
CA SER A 505 5.05 14.27 4.72
C SER A 505 3.72 14.09 5.45
N GLU A 506 2.86 15.11 5.42
CA GLU A 506 1.57 15.10 6.11
C GLU A 506 0.66 13.91 5.72
N SER A 507 0.61 13.56 4.43
CA SER A 507 -0.14 12.39 3.93
C SER A 507 0.44 11.08 4.47
N GLN A 508 1.77 10.94 4.49
CA GLN A 508 2.43 9.73 5.02
C GLN A 508 2.22 9.57 6.51
N ARG A 509 2.39 10.65 7.28
CA ARG A 509 2.12 10.68 8.72
C ARG A 509 0.67 10.31 9.02
N THR A 510 -0.29 10.90 8.30
CA THR A 510 -1.71 10.59 8.46
C THR A 510 -2.02 9.12 8.18
N ASN A 511 -1.47 8.57 7.09
CA ASN A 511 -1.67 7.17 6.73
C ASN A 511 -1.01 6.20 7.72
N LEU A 512 0.18 6.53 8.23
CA LEU A 512 0.85 5.72 9.25
C LEU A 512 0.07 5.72 10.57
N LEU A 513 -0.37 6.90 11.04
CA LEU A 513 -1.18 7.01 12.26
C LEU A 513 -2.51 6.25 12.14
N ARG A 514 -3.16 6.31 10.97
CA ARG A 514 -4.34 5.49 10.67
C ARG A 514 -4.00 4.00 10.75
N LEU A 515 -2.89 3.57 10.13
CA LEU A 515 -2.46 2.16 10.15
C LEU A 515 -2.16 1.65 11.57
N ILE A 516 -1.49 2.46 12.40
CA ILE A 516 -1.18 2.09 13.79
C ILE A 516 -2.47 1.75 14.55
N LYS A 517 -3.52 2.56 14.38
CA LYS A 517 -4.82 2.33 15.01
C LYS A 517 -5.56 1.08 14.50
N LEU A 518 -5.27 0.63 13.29
CA LEU A 518 -5.84 -0.60 12.74
C LEU A 518 -5.13 -1.87 13.23
N CYS A 519 -3.92 -1.74 13.77
CA CYS A 519 -3.16 -2.87 14.25
C CYS A 519 -3.70 -3.33 15.61
N ASP A 520 -3.80 -4.65 15.79
CA ASP A 520 -4.19 -5.25 17.07
C ASP A 520 -2.99 -5.26 18.03
N PRO A 521 -3.09 -4.61 19.21
CA PRO A 521 -2.00 -4.58 20.20
C PRO A 521 -1.60 -5.95 20.74
N GLN A 522 -2.55 -6.86 20.95
CA GLN A 522 -2.28 -8.19 21.49
C GLN A 522 -1.51 -9.03 20.48
N ILE A 523 -1.91 -8.97 19.21
CA ILE A 523 -1.21 -9.66 18.11
C ILE A 523 0.19 -9.06 17.92
N ALA A 524 0.32 -7.73 17.98
CA ALA A 524 1.60 -7.05 17.84
C ALA A 524 2.59 -7.46 18.94
N LYS A 525 2.13 -7.49 20.20
CA LYS A 525 2.93 -7.92 21.35
C LYS A 525 3.34 -9.39 21.24
N ALA A 526 2.41 -10.28 20.90
CA ALA A 526 2.70 -11.71 20.74
C ALA A 526 3.71 -11.99 19.61
N LYS A 527 3.72 -11.16 18.55
CA LYS A 527 4.61 -11.33 17.39
C LYS A 527 5.87 -10.48 17.46
N PHE A 528 6.11 -9.72 18.53
CA PHE A 528 7.18 -8.73 18.57
C PHE A 528 8.57 -9.31 18.31
N LEU A 529 8.97 -10.37 19.02
CA LEU A 529 10.27 -11.03 18.84
C LEU A 529 10.41 -11.66 17.45
N LEU A 530 9.33 -12.28 16.95
CA LEU A 530 9.29 -12.84 15.60
C LEU A 530 9.47 -11.75 14.53
N ASN A 531 8.85 -10.59 14.73
CA ASN A 531 8.97 -9.44 13.84
C ASN A 531 10.38 -8.85 13.87
N CYS A 532 11.00 -8.73 15.06
CA CYS A 532 12.40 -8.32 15.19
C CYS A 532 13.33 -9.28 14.44
N THR A 533 13.12 -10.58 14.62
CA THR A 533 13.87 -11.65 13.93
C THR A 533 13.76 -11.52 12.42
N LYS A 534 12.54 -11.34 11.90
CA LYS A 534 12.29 -11.16 10.46
C LYS A 534 13.01 -9.93 9.92
N HIS A 535 12.98 -8.82 10.65
CA HIS A 535 13.64 -7.57 10.26
C HIS A 535 15.17 -7.74 10.20
N ILE A 536 15.78 -8.26 11.26
CA ILE A 536 17.23 -8.52 11.32
C ILE A 536 17.64 -9.47 10.18
N ASN A 537 16.94 -10.59 10.00
CA ASN A 537 17.25 -11.55 8.94
C ASN A 537 17.10 -10.95 7.54
N ALA A 538 16.10 -10.09 7.30
CA ALA A 538 15.96 -9.39 6.04
C ALA A 538 17.13 -8.42 5.78
N HIS A 539 17.59 -7.70 6.81
CA HIS A 539 18.71 -6.79 6.70
C HIS A 539 20.04 -7.54 6.47
N VAL A 540 20.29 -8.61 7.21
CA VAL A 540 21.44 -9.51 7.01
C VAL A 540 21.44 -10.11 5.60
N ALA A 541 20.28 -10.56 5.11
CA ALA A 541 20.15 -11.06 3.74
C ALA A 541 20.53 -10.00 2.70
N LYS A 542 20.15 -8.73 2.92
CA LYS A 542 20.55 -7.62 2.06
C LYS A 542 22.05 -7.33 2.11
N LEU A 543 22.66 -7.36 3.29
CA LEU A 543 24.12 -7.17 3.46
C LEU A 543 24.95 -8.27 2.80
N SER A 544 24.36 -9.46 2.68
CA SER A 544 24.98 -10.64 2.07
C SER A 544 24.85 -10.69 0.55
N GLN A 545 23.98 -9.87 -0.05
CA GLN A 545 23.90 -9.75 -1.50
C GLN A 545 25.19 -9.09 -2.00
N ARG A 546 25.91 -9.76 -2.89
CA ARG A 546 27.06 -9.15 -3.58
C ARG A 546 26.53 -7.93 -4.35
N THR A 547 27.13 -6.77 -4.12
CA THR A 547 27.04 -5.65 -5.05
C THR A 547 27.72 -6.12 -6.33
N GLU A 548 26.95 -6.64 -7.30
CA GLU A 548 27.47 -6.92 -8.63
C GLU A 548 27.89 -5.58 -9.25
N ALA A 549 29.14 -5.20 -9.03
CA ALA A 549 29.83 -4.40 -10.02
C ALA A 549 29.78 -5.21 -11.32
N SER A 550 29.29 -4.57 -12.37
CA SER A 550 29.16 -5.10 -13.72
C SER A 550 30.42 -5.82 -14.20
N SER A 551 30.52 -7.12 -13.97
CA SER A 551 31.38 -8.03 -14.71
C SER A 551 30.49 -9.07 -15.37
N VAL A 552 30.46 -9.04 -16.70
CA VAL A 552 29.74 -10.00 -17.53
C VAL A 552 30.34 -11.39 -17.26
N HIS A 553 29.70 -12.16 -16.40
CA HIS A 553 30.04 -13.57 -16.22
C HIS A 553 29.19 -14.41 -17.19
N PHE A 554 29.87 -15.11 -18.08
CA PHE A 554 29.28 -16.00 -19.10
C PHE A 554 28.57 -17.25 -18.52
N PHE A 555 28.65 -17.47 -17.21
CA PHE A 555 27.94 -18.53 -16.50
C PHE A 555 27.23 -17.95 -15.28
N PRO A 556 25.93 -18.25 -15.08
CA PRO A 556 25.23 -17.82 -13.88
C PRO A 556 25.77 -18.60 -12.67
N GLN A 557 26.65 -17.99 -11.88
CA GLN A 557 26.94 -18.49 -10.54
C GLN A 557 25.73 -18.19 -9.64
N VAL A 558 24.78 -19.11 -9.63
CA VAL A 558 23.75 -19.16 -8.60
C VAL A 558 24.41 -19.66 -7.32
N SER A 559 24.99 -18.76 -6.55
CA SER A 559 25.14 -18.94 -5.11
C SER A 559 24.44 -17.78 -4.41
N LYS A 560 23.11 -17.71 -4.55
CA LYS A 560 22.30 -17.20 -3.44
C LYS A 560 22.53 -18.19 -2.30
N LEU A 561 23.52 -17.93 -1.45
CA LEU A 561 23.47 -18.47 -0.10
C LEU A 561 22.08 -18.05 0.41
N GLU A 562 21.19 -18.98 0.74
CA GLU A 562 19.93 -18.65 1.42
C GLU A 562 20.26 -18.22 2.84
N VAL A 563 20.81 -17.01 2.97
CA VAL A 563 21.20 -16.35 4.23
C VAL A 563 20.01 -16.25 5.18
N THR A 564 18.78 -16.23 4.64
CA THR A 564 17.52 -16.30 5.39
C THR A 564 17.35 -17.57 6.23
N ARG A 565 18.16 -18.62 6.01
CA ARG A 565 18.21 -19.82 6.87
C ARG A 565 19.43 -19.90 7.79
N LEU A 566 20.31 -18.89 7.80
CA LEU A 566 21.51 -18.95 8.65
C LEU A 566 21.09 -18.90 10.12
N PHE A 567 20.32 -17.90 10.52
CA PHE A 567 19.92 -17.73 11.90
C PHE A 567 18.60 -18.44 12.18
N ASN A 568 18.67 -19.58 12.87
CA ASN A 568 17.51 -20.27 13.43
C ASN A 568 17.51 -20.02 14.94
N LEU A 569 16.70 -19.06 15.36
CA LEU A 569 16.46 -18.81 16.77
C LEU A 569 15.55 -19.89 17.35
N THR A 570 15.86 -20.40 18.54
CA THR A 570 15.03 -21.37 19.26
C THR A 570 13.76 -20.69 19.81
N GLU A 571 12.70 -21.47 20.04
CA GLU A 571 11.43 -20.97 20.60
C GLU A 571 11.56 -20.49 22.06
N GLU A 572 12.72 -20.67 22.70
CA GLU A 572 12.95 -20.36 24.11
C GLU A 572 13.40 -18.91 24.39
N ILE A 573 13.54 -18.07 23.35
CA ILE A 573 13.99 -16.68 23.51
C ILE A 573 12.87 -15.82 24.12
N LYS A 574 13.17 -15.22 25.28
CA LYS A 574 12.19 -14.45 26.07
C LYS A 574 12.19 -12.96 25.79
N ASP A 575 13.30 -12.41 25.33
CA ASP A 575 13.49 -10.97 25.12
C ASP A 575 14.51 -10.67 24.01
N VAL A 576 14.58 -9.40 23.60
CA VAL A 576 15.44 -8.91 22.52
C VAL A 576 16.92 -8.95 22.93
N GLU A 577 17.26 -8.80 24.20
CA GLU A 577 18.65 -8.88 24.69
C GLU A 577 19.23 -10.28 24.48
N THR A 578 18.50 -11.31 24.94
CA THR A 578 18.84 -12.73 24.74
C THR A 578 18.87 -13.07 23.26
N MET A 579 17.92 -12.53 22.47
CA MET A 579 17.89 -12.68 21.02
C MET A 579 19.18 -12.18 20.37
N MET A 580 19.66 -10.98 20.73
CA MET A 580 20.87 -10.38 20.18
C MET A 580 22.14 -11.15 20.58
N PHE A 581 22.19 -11.69 21.80
CA PHE A 581 23.27 -12.57 22.23
C PHE A 581 23.35 -13.86 21.40
N GLU A 582 22.20 -14.47 21.09
CA GLU A 582 22.12 -15.67 20.27
C GLU A 582 22.56 -15.39 18.82
N TYR A 583 22.15 -14.26 18.23
CA TYR A 583 22.64 -13.85 16.90
C TYR A 583 24.18 -13.73 16.84
N LYS A 584 24.81 -13.11 17.85
CA LYS A 584 26.27 -13.00 17.93
C LYS A 584 26.93 -14.37 18.07
N THR A 585 26.35 -15.24 18.91
CA THR A 585 26.85 -16.60 19.15
C THR A 585 26.75 -17.46 17.89
N GLN A 586 25.64 -17.41 17.16
CA GLN A 586 25.48 -18.14 15.90
C GLN A 586 26.42 -17.61 14.81
N LEU A 587 26.62 -16.29 14.72
CA LEU A 587 27.54 -15.71 13.73
C LEU A 587 28.95 -16.28 13.83
N SER A 588 29.46 -16.46 15.06
CA SER A 588 30.78 -17.06 15.30
C SER A 588 30.89 -18.54 14.89
N LYS A 589 29.76 -19.24 14.70
CA LYS A 589 29.71 -20.66 14.32
C LYS A 589 29.60 -20.86 12.81
N PHE A 590 29.26 -19.83 12.03
CA PHE A 590 29.08 -19.97 10.58
C PHE A 590 30.38 -19.77 9.81
N ASN A 591 30.62 -20.65 8.84
CA ASN A 591 31.69 -20.49 7.85
C ASN A 591 31.23 -19.51 6.74
N ILE A 592 31.22 -18.22 7.03
CA ILE A 592 30.88 -17.14 6.08
C ILE A 592 32.17 -16.51 5.52
N LEU A 593 32.13 -16.03 4.28
CA LEU A 593 33.22 -15.23 3.70
C LEU A 593 33.59 -14.06 4.63
N PRO A 594 34.88 -13.82 4.95
CA PRO A 594 35.29 -12.85 5.96
C PRO A 594 34.67 -11.46 5.80
N VAL A 595 34.63 -10.93 4.57
CA VAL A 595 34.06 -9.61 4.26
C VAL A 595 32.56 -9.52 4.53
N ILE A 596 31.82 -10.61 4.27
CA ILE A 596 30.37 -10.66 4.55
C ILE A 596 30.15 -10.82 6.06
N GLY A 597 30.94 -11.67 6.71
CA GLY A 597 30.92 -11.85 8.16
C GLY A 597 31.19 -10.53 8.91
N GLU A 598 32.16 -9.75 8.46
CA GLU A 598 32.49 -8.44 9.02
C GLU A 598 31.32 -7.44 8.87
N ARG A 599 30.70 -7.36 7.69
CA ARG A 599 29.53 -6.48 7.48
C ARG A 599 28.35 -6.85 8.37
N ILE A 600 28.06 -8.14 8.50
CA ILE A 600 26.99 -8.65 9.38
C ILE A 600 27.34 -8.36 10.84
N SER A 601 28.59 -8.62 11.24
CA SER A 601 29.08 -8.35 12.59
C SER A 601 28.96 -6.87 12.94
N ASN A 602 29.42 -5.97 12.07
CA ASN A 602 29.31 -4.52 12.26
C ASN A 602 27.86 -4.05 12.39
N TYR A 603 26.93 -4.63 11.62
CA TYR A 603 25.51 -4.35 11.77
C TYR A 603 24.96 -4.82 13.12
N LEU A 604 25.20 -6.09 13.49
CA LEU A 604 24.73 -6.65 14.77
C LEU A 604 25.35 -5.93 15.97
N LEU A 605 26.62 -5.51 15.88
CA LEU A 605 27.27 -4.66 16.86
C LEU A 605 26.56 -3.32 16.96
N LYS A 606 26.34 -2.61 15.85
CA LYS A 606 25.63 -1.32 15.85
C LYS A 606 24.27 -1.39 16.56
N ILE A 607 23.44 -2.38 16.26
CA ILE A 607 22.10 -2.50 16.87
C ILE A 607 22.11 -3.10 18.28
N SER A 608 23.26 -3.53 18.80
CA SER A 608 23.42 -3.99 20.19
C SER A 608 24.34 -3.10 21.03
N GLN A 609 24.88 -2.02 20.44
CA GLN A 609 25.74 -1.08 21.13
C GLN A 609 25.02 -0.45 22.33
N PRO A 610 25.70 -0.29 23.48
CA PRO A 610 25.12 0.34 24.66
C PRO A 610 24.65 1.77 24.39
N ILE A 611 23.44 2.08 24.84
CA ILE A 611 22.90 3.44 24.77
C ILE A 611 23.33 4.20 26.02
N LEU A 612 24.33 5.07 25.86
CA LEU A 612 24.85 5.92 26.93
C LEU A 612 23.87 7.03 27.32
N SER A 613 23.67 7.23 28.62
CA SER A 613 22.91 8.36 29.14
C SER A 613 23.59 9.69 28.82
N VAL A 614 22.83 10.80 28.87
CA VAL A 614 23.38 12.15 28.67
C VAL A 614 24.56 12.43 29.59
N ALA A 615 24.44 12.09 30.88
CA ALA A 615 25.52 12.25 31.85
C ALA A 615 26.75 11.39 31.52
N GLN A 616 26.54 10.15 31.06
CA GLN A 616 27.64 9.29 30.61
C GLN A 616 28.32 9.83 29.36
N LYS A 617 27.55 10.38 28.40
CA LYS A 617 28.10 11.03 27.19
C LYS A 617 28.89 12.29 27.53
N GLU A 618 28.46 13.07 28.51
CA GLU A 618 29.17 14.27 28.96
C GLU A 618 30.47 13.89 29.70
N ASN A 619 30.41 12.95 30.65
CA ASN A 619 31.60 12.43 31.31
C ASN A 619 32.61 11.80 30.34
N ALA A 620 32.13 11.14 29.28
CA ALA A 620 32.97 10.55 28.25
C ALA A 620 33.58 11.57 27.27
N LYS A 621 32.97 12.75 27.10
CA LYS A 621 33.58 13.86 26.35
C LYS A 621 34.68 14.53 27.15
N ASP A 622 34.52 14.56 28.46
CA ASP A 622 35.48 15.18 29.39
C ASP A 622 36.66 14.25 29.70
N CYS A 623 36.55 12.95 29.40
CA CYS A 623 37.63 11.97 29.52
C CYS A 623 38.14 11.57 28.12
N GLU A 624 39.37 11.93 27.72
CA GLU A 624 40.02 11.51 26.46
C GLU A 624 40.32 9.99 26.35
N ALA A 625 39.69 9.13 27.16
CA ALA A 625 39.96 7.68 27.21
C ALA A 625 38.86 6.87 26.48
N PRO A 626 39.23 5.81 25.74
CA PRO A 626 38.26 4.95 25.05
C PRO A 626 37.35 4.23 26.07
N ILE A 627 36.04 4.33 25.85
CA ILE A 627 35.01 3.74 26.70
C ILE A 627 34.98 2.22 26.47
N LEU A 628 35.14 1.44 27.53
CA LEU A 628 34.96 -0.02 27.53
C LEU A 628 33.48 -0.38 27.39
N ASP A 629 33.16 -1.33 26.50
CA ASP A 629 31.85 -1.99 26.46
C ASP A 629 31.59 -2.81 27.75
N TYR A 630 30.33 -3.14 28.09
CA TYR A 630 29.97 -3.97 29.24
C TYR A 630 30.51 -5.41 29.14
N ILE A 631 31.01 -5.80 27.96
CA ILE A 631 31.70 -7.06 27.68
C ILE A 631 33.24 -6.91 27.63
N GLY A 632 33.77 -5.72 27.97
CA GLY A 632 35.20 -5.49 28.14
C GLY A 632 36.03 -5.39 26.85
N GLN A 633 35.42 -5.03 25.72
CA GLN A 633 36.17 -4.77 24.48
C GLN A 633 36.35 -3.27 24.22
N TYR A 634 37.55 -2.90 23.76
CA TYR A 634 37.91 -1.55 23.33
C TYR A 634 37.30 -1.27 21.94
N ASN A 635 36.84 -0.05 21.73
CA ASN A 635 36.65 0.52 20.39
C ASN A 635 37.99 0.74 19.68
#